data_AF-A0A0U4HV63-F1
#
_entry.id   AF-A0A0U4HV63-F1
#
_cell.length_a   1.000
_cell.length_b   1.000
_cell.length_c   1.000
_cell.angle_alpha   90.00
_cell.angle_beta   90.00
_cell.angle_gamma   90.00
#
_symmetry.space_group_name_H-M   'P 1'
#
loop_
_entity.id
_entity.type
_entity.pdbx_description
1 polymer ?
#
loop_
_entity_poly.entity_id
_entity_poly.type
_entity_poly.pdbx_seq_one_letter_code
_entity_poly.pdbx_strand_id
1 'polypeptide(L)'
;MTAEEKRNLEFFGNHIKNILDPTYVLDYMSDWFSQENIQSIQAMKTNKGVTAAATLFLECLLKFEETGWFRGFLDALHGAGYTGLAEAIQSWNFQKIEKLEKPKLLLKFLHKEFKDNVHVDIILPRISGCLINQQCEEIRQVQNNLGNIAGTDKLVEYLLRSDKENWPKVLKLALEAEEYEFSKLWTLEEDTNGTKNAEMYDSQAEENGVSTMQICYKEESEQQNLSENSCPLPEIPEKPLKPRSYQLELASPALEGKNTIICAPTGCGKTFAALLICENHLTNNPAGQKRKIVFLATQVPVYEQQESVFKKYFERLGYKVAGICGEIAEDAPVECVVDNNDIIVLTPQILVNSIKSGTVRSLSVFTLMIFDECHNTSKKHPYNVLMINYLDQKLGRSANPLPQVIGLTASIGVGDAKDKFEAIEHICQVCACLDASVISTVKKNVSDLEQVVYKPEKLFRKVESQPVNKFKFVISKLMEETENLIEKTFKEYDLIPEYQLENLSQIQNRVFGTQKYEQWIIDVHKKCMLLQMEDKNKERKICKELFLYTSNLRKYNDALIISEDVRIQDAVRYLKEFFREAESFDETEQYLIHQFKEKIQELEDISTDPRNENLKLDELTFILEEQYHQNPETQTILFVKTRALADALKKWMEENPKLSYLKPVVLTGRGKRNQNTGMTLPSQKGVLDTFRTSGENKILIATSVADEGIDIAQCNLVILYEYVGNVIKMIQTRGRGRARGSKCLLLSSKEEVIEKEQINIYKEKMMNDAIEEIQTWNEEVFVRKIHHLQLQEKAIRDNVIVAKPQLEENNKRLLCRKCKVFACHTADIRVVEDTHHTVIADAFKESFVTEPHPKPKDFGSLKKTGKIFCAEPSCHHDWGIFARYKTFDVPVIKIDNFVVEDVATGLQTLYSKWKQCNFKMIPFDAREMSN
;
A
#
# COMPACT_ATOMS: atom_id res chain seq x y z
N MET A 1 -35.36 -50.81 -8.04
CA MET A 1 -34.12 -50.02 -7.90
C MET A 1 -32.97 -50.98 -7.71
N THR A 2 -31.83 -50.78 -8.37
CA THR A 2 -30.60 -51.55 -8.14
C THR A 2 -29.83 -50.98 -6.94
N ALA A 3 -28.98 -51.78 -6.30
CA ALA A 3 -28.08 -51.30 -5.25
C ALA A 3 -27.01 -50.31 -5.76
N GLU A 4 -27.01 -49.98 -7.05
CA GLU A 4 -26.14 -49.02 -7.72
C GLU A 4 -26.78 -47.62 -7.71
N GLU A 5 -28.08 -47.51 -7.98
CA GLU A 5 -28.81 -46.24 -7.95
C GLU A 5 -28.77 -45.55 -6.56
N LYS A 6 -28.89 -46.32 -5.46
CA LYS A 6 -28.73 -45.78 -4.09
C LYS A 6 -27.31 -45.24 -3.84
N ARG A 7 -26.27 -46.00 -4.23
CA ARG A 7 -24.86 -45.59 -4.06
C ARG A 7 -24.52 -44.36 -4.91
N ASN A 8 -25.09 -44.24 -6.11
CA ASN A 8 -24.88 -43.08 -6.96
C ASN A 8 -25.62 -41.82 -6.41
N LEU A 9 -26.83 -41.98 -5.85
CA LEU A 9 -27.51 -40.88 -5.13
C LEU A 9 -26.74 -40.41 -3.89
N GLU A 10 -26.12 -41.32 -3.15
CA GLU A 10 -25.24 -40.98 -2.02
C GLU A 10 -23.99 -40.22 -2.50
N PHE A 11 -23.32 -40.73 -3.54
CA PHE A 11 -22.10 -40.14 -4.10
C PHE A 11 -22.31 -38.73 -4.67
N PHE A 12 -23.34 -38.54 -5.50
CA PHE A 12 -23.67 -37.23 -6.09
C PHE A 12 -24.58 -36.36 -5.21
N GLY A 13 -24.90 -36.82 -3.99
CA GLY A 13 -25.86 -36.18 -3.11
C GLY A 13 -25.56 -34.71 -2.77
N ASN A 14 -24.29 -34.29 -2.80
CA ASN A 14 -23.91 -32.90 -2.58
C ASN A 14 -24.36 -31.96 -3.71
N HIS A 15 -24.32 -32.38 -4.97
CA HIS A 15 -24.84 -31.58 -6.09
C HIS A 15 -26.37 -31.42 -5.97
N ILE A 16 -27.07 -32.49 -5.59
CA ILE A 16 -28.53 -32.48 -5.38
C ILE A 16 -28.88 -31.49 -4.25
N LYS A 17 -28.22 -31.58 -3.08
CA LYS A 17 -28.47 -30.71 -1.91
C LYS A 17 -28.27 -29.21 -2.19
N ASN A 18 -27.31 -28.87 -3.05
CA ASN A 18 -26.99 -27.48 -3.38
C ASN A 18 -27.97 -26.84 -4.39
N ILE A 19 -28.74 -27.65 -5.11
CA ILE A 19 -29.66 -27.22 -6.20
C ILE A 19 -31.12 -27.35 -5.78
N LEU A 20 -31.49 -28.53 -5.29
CA LEU A 20 -32.88 -28.90 -5.03
C LEU A 20 -33.44 -28.12 -3.83
N ASP A 21 -34.61 -27.51 -4.04
CA ASP A 21 -35.52 -27.14 -2.97
C ASP A 21 -36.66 -28.19 -2.95
N PRO A 22 -36.74 -29.04 -1.91
CA PRO A 22 -37.75 -30.09 -1.85
C PRO A 22 -39.18 -29.60 -1.92
N THR A 23 -39.48 -28.35 -1.51
CA THR A 23 -40.89 -27.91 -1.42
C THR A 23 -41.59 -27.84 -2.77
N TYR A 24 -40.86 -27.74 -3.88
CA TYR A 24 -41.45 -27.81 -5.23
C TYR A 24 -41.64 -29.24 -5.75
N VAL A 25 -41.08 -30.25 -5.07
CA VAL A 25 -41.07 -31.67 -5.49
C VAL A 25 -41.94 -32.55 -4.58
N LEU A 26 -42.13 -32.17 -3.31
CA LEU A 26 -42.89 -32.94 -2.33
C LEU A 26 -44.33 -33.27 -2.76
N ASP A 27 -45.04 -32.33 -3.39
CA ASP A 27 -46.44 -32.54 -3.83
C ASP A 27 -46.54 -33.66 -4.88
N TYR A 28 -45.58 -33.72 -5.81
CA TYR A 28 -45.45 -34.77 -6.83
C TYR A 28 -44.96 -36.12 -6.28
N MET A 29 -44.49 -36.16 -5.03
CA MET A 29 -44.03 -37.38 -4.35
C MET A 29 -44.88 -37.76 -3.13
N SER A 30 -46.09 -37.20 -3.04
CA SER A 30 -47.03 -37.44 -1.94
C SER A 30 -47.48 -38.91 -1.79
N ASP A 31 -47.36 -39.72 -2.84
CA ASP A 31 -47.60 -41.18 -2.78
C ASP A 31 -46.51 -41.95 -2.00
N TRP A 32 -45.29 -41.42 -1.88
CA TRP A 32 -44.16 -42.08 -1.20
C TRP A 32 -43.76 -41.41 0.13
N PHE A 33 -44.06 -40.11 0.30
CA PHE A 33 -43.76 -39.38 1.53
C PHE A 33 -44.95 -39.35 2.50
N SER A 34 -44.74 -39.83 3.73
CA SER A 34 -45.73 -39.65 4.80
C SER A 34 -45.95 -38.16 5.13
N GLN A 35 -47.16 -37.81 5.55
CA GLN A 35 -47.52 -36.46 6.00
C GLN A 35 -46.53 -35.88 7.05
N GLU A 36 -46.05 -36.73 7.96
CA GLU A 36 -45.04 -36.37 8.96
C GLU A 36 -43.68 -36.00 8.35
N ASN A 37 -43.21 -36.74 7.33
CA ASN A 37 -41.99 -36.42 6.61
C ASN A 37 -42.13 -35.12 5.80
N ILE A 38 -43.28 -34.90 5.13
CA ILE A 38 -43.57 -33.68 4.39
C ILE A 38 -43.51 -32.46 5.31
N GLN A 39 -44.22 -32.51 6.46
CA GLN A 39 -44.21 -31.43 7.46
C GLN A 39 -42.82 -31.22 8.05
N SER A 40 -42.06 -32.29 8.33
CA SER A 40 -40.69 -32.20 8.84
C SER A 40 -39.73 -31.51 7.87
N ILE A 41 -39.81 -31.83 6.57
CA ILE A 41 -38.97 -31.22 5.53
C ILE A 41 -39.34 -29.74 5.31
N GLN A 42 -40.64 -29.40 5.34
CA GLN A 42 -41.11 -28.01 5.29
C GLN A 42 -40.62 -27.21 6.50
N ALA A 43 -40.73 -27.74 7.72
CA ALA A 43 -40.19 -27.11 8.93
C ALA A 43 -38.65 -26.98 8.89
N MET A 44 -37.96 -27.95 8.29
CA MET A 44 -36.50 -27.93 8.12
C MET A 44 -36.05 -26.73 7.26
N LYS A 45 -36.78 -26.42 6.18
CA LYS A 45 -36.53 -25.27 5.30
C LYS A 45 -36.66 -23.95 6.06
N THR A 46 -37.73 -23.79 6.85
CA THR A 46 -37.97 -22.57 7.65
C THR A 46 -36.92 -22.38 8.75
N ASN A 47 -36.47 -23.45 9.40
CA ASN A 47 -35.61 -23.35 10.59
C ASN A 47 -34.10 -23.37 10.31
N LYS A 48 -33.63 -24.06 9.26
CA LYS A 48 -32.19 -24.15 8.92
C LYS A 48 -31.88 -24.00 7.41
N GLY A 49 -32.85 -23.52 6.62
CA GLY A 49 -32.66 -23.23 5.21
C GLY A 49 -32.78 -24.42 4.26
N VAL A 50 -32.84 -24.10 2.97
CA VAL A 50 -33.17 -25.04 1.87
C VAL A 50 -32.18 -26.21 1.78
N THR A 51 -30.88 -25.99 1.98
CA THR A 51 -29.85 -27.06 1.88
C THR A 51 -30.03 -28.13 2.99
N ALA A 52 -30.47 -27.73 4.18
CA ALA A 52 -30.78 -28.65 5.27
C ALA A 52 -32.05 -29.46 4.96
N ALA A 53 -33.08 -28.82 4.40
CA ALA A 53 -34.28 -29.51 3.93
C ALA A 53 -33.97 -30.52 2.80
N ALA A 54 -33.12 -30.16 1.84
CA ALA A 54 -32.68 -31.03 0.76
C ALA A 54 -31.86 -32.24 1.25
N THR A 55 -31.08 -32.05 2.33
CA THR A 55 -30.36 -33.14 2.99
C THR A 55 -31.33 -34.13 3.64
N LEU A 56 -32.30 -33.64 4.43
CA LEU A 56 -33.32 -34.48 5.06
C LEU A 56 -34.20 -35.20 4.03
N PHE A 57 -34.59 -34.52 2.94
CA PHE A 57 -35.33 -35.10 1.83
C PHE A 57 -34.57 -36.27 1.19
N LEU A 58 -33.26 -36.10 0.92
CA LEU A 58 -32.42 -37.16 0.35
C LEU A 58 -32.27 -38.35 1.33
N GLU A 59 -32.12 -38.09 2.63
CA GLU A 59 -32.08 -39.13 3.66
C GLU A 59 -33.39 -39.93 3.79
N CYS A 60 -34.54 -39.29 3.61
CA CYS A 60 -35.84 -39.97 3.53
C CYS A 60 -35.94 -40.82 2.26
N LEU A 61 -35.55 -40.26 1.12
CA LEU A 61 -35.63 -40.89 -0.20
C LEU A 61 -34.71 -42.12 -0.31
N LEU A 62 -33.53 -42.10 0.32
CA LEU A 62 -32.64 -43.27 0.43
C LEU A 62 -33.23 -44.41 1.30
N LYS A 63 -34.23 -44.15 2.15
CA LYS A 63 -34.90 -45.17 2.99
C LYS A 63 -36.04 -45.89 2.27
N PHE A 64 -36.48 -45.43 1.10
CA PHE A 64 -37.55 -46.10 0.36
C PHE A 64 -37.13 -47.46 -0.21
N GLU A 65 -37.99 -48.47 -0.05
CA GLU A 65 -37.80 -49.84 -0.55
C GLU A 65 -38.83 -50.22 -1.64
N GLU A 66 -39.86 -49.40 -1.83
CA GLU A 66 -40.96 -49.65 -2.77
C GLU A 66 -40.53 -49.59 -4.24
N THR A 67 -41.28 -50.25 -5.13
CA THR A 67 -40.99 -50.25 -6.56
C THR A 67 -41.56 -49.02 -7.25
N GLY A 68 -40.69 -48.23 -7.90
CA GLY A 68 -41.11 -47.13 -8.78
C GLY A 68 -40.72 -45.73 -8.28
N TRP A 69 -40.39 -45.56 -7.00
CA TRP A 69 -40.10 -44.23 -6.42
C TRP A 69 -38.97 -43.47 -7.13
N PHE A 70 -37.94 -44.16 -7.66
CA PHE A 70 -36.84 -43.49 -8.37
C PHE A 70 -37.30 -42.89 -9.71
N ARG A 71 -38.22 -43.57 -10.40
CA ARG A 71 -38.88 -43.02 -11.59
C ARG A 71 -39.82 -41.88 -11.20
N GLY A 72 -40.60 -42.05 -10.14
CA GLY A 72 -41.43 -41.00 -9.55
C GLY A 72 -40.63 -39.74 -9.17
N PHE A 73 -39.43 -39.89 -8.62
CA PHE A 73 -38.53 -38.79 -8.30
C PHE A 73 -38.02 -38.06 -9.56
N LEU A 74 -37.61 -38.79 -10.59
CA LEU A 74 -37.23 -38.18 -11.88
C LEU A 74 -38.41 -37.46 -12.53
N ASP A 75 -39.61 -38.04 -12.53
CA ASP A 75 -40.82 -37.42 -13.09
C ASP A 75 -41.26 -36.21 -12.25
N ALA A 76 -41.11 -36.25 -10.93
CA ALA A 76 -41.35 -35.14 -10.02
C ALA A 76 -40.36 -33.99 -10.21
N LEU A 77 -39.07 -34.28 -10.45
CA LEU A 77 -38.07 -33.25 -10.82
C LEU A 77 -38.44 -32.57 -12.15
N HIS A 78 -38.91 -33.33 -13.15
CA HIS A 78 -39.39 -32.74 -14.40
C HIS A 78 -40.65 -31.87 -14.19
N GLY A 79 -41.63 -32.33 -13.42
CA GLY A 79 -42.85 -31.58 -13.08
C GLY A 79 -42.58 -30.29 -12.30
N ALA A 80 -41.61 -30.32 -11.38
CA ALA A 80 -41.13 -29.16 -10.64
C ALA A 80 -40.20 -28.23 -11.43
N GLY A 81 -39.82 -28.59 -12.67
CA GLY A 81 -38.97 -27.77 -13.53
C GLY A 81 -37.46 -27.97 -13.38
N TYR A 82 -36.99 -28.92 -12.56
CA TYR A 82 -35.58 -29.29 -12.36
C TYR A 82 -35.02 -30.19 -13.49
N THR A 83 -35.23 -29.80 -14.75
CA THR A 83 -34.88 -30.60 -15.93
C THR A 83 -33.38 -30.92 -16.08
N GLY A 84 -32.48 -30.02 -15.70
CA GLY A 84 -31.03 -30.24 -15.78
C GLY A 84 -30.53 -31.17 -14.68
N LEU A 85 -31.11 -31.06 -13.48
CA LEU A 85 -30.85 -32.00 -12.39
C LEU A 85 -31.42 -33.40 -12.70
N ALA A 86 -32.59 -33.48 -13.33
CA ALA A 86 -33.17 -34.75 -13.77
C ALA A 86 -32.33 -35.42 -14.87
N GLU A 87 -31.85 -34.66 -15.87
CA GLU A 87 -30.91 -35.16 -16.90
C GLU A 87 -29.62 -35.69 -16.26
N ALA A 88 -29.05 -34.94 -15.31
CA ALA A 88 -27.81 -35.31 -14.61
C ALA A 88 -27.97 -36.58 -13.75
N ILE A 89 -29.08 -36.75 -13.04
CA ILE A 89 -29.36 -37.95 -12.24
C ILE A 89 -29.68 -39.15 -13.15
N GLN A 90 -30.44 -38.95 -14.23
CA GLN A 90 -30.77 -40.05 -15.16
C GLN A 90 -29.54 -40.56 -15.94
N SER A 91 -28.58 -39.69 -16.25
CA SER A 91 -27.35 -40.03 -16.98
C SER A 91 -26.12 -40.26 -16.09
N TRP A 92 -26.24 -40.01 -14.78
CA TRP A 92 -25.14 -39.94 -13.81
C TRP A 92 -23.98 -39.02 -14.23
N ASN A 93 -24.27 -37.95 -14.99
CA ASN A 93 -23.28 -37.00 -15.48
C ASN A 93 -23.58 -35.57 -14.99
N PHE A 94 -22.77 -35.07 -14.06
CA PHE A 94 -22.90 -33.75 -13.45
C PHE A 94 -22.00 -32.68 -14.06
N GLN A 95 -21.23 -32.97 -15.12
CA GLN A 95 -20.26 -32.02 -15.71
C GLN A 95 -20.87 -30.69 -16.14
N LYS A 96 -22.11 -30.69 -16.67
CA LYS A 96 -22.86 -29.46 -17.01
C LYS A 96 -23.14 -28.60 -15.78
N ILE A 97 -23.44 -29.24 -14.64
CA ILE A 97 -23.72 -28.59 -13.36
C ILE A 97 -22.42 -28.07 -12.73
N GLU A 98 -21.33 -28.84 -12.79
CA GLU A 98 -20.01 -28.43 -12.29
C GLU A 98 -19.47 -27.18 -13.00
N LYS A 99 -19.70 -27.06 -14.32
CA LYS A 99 -19.36 -25.84 -15.08
C LYS A 99 -20.05 -24.57 -14.55
N LEU A 100 -21.22 -24.69 -13.91
CA LEU A 100 -21.95 -23.55 -13.34
C LEU A 100 -21.33 -23.04 -12.03
N GLU A 101 -20.44 -23.77 -11.36
CA GLU A 101 -19.80 -23.30 -10.12
C GLU A 101 -19.00 -22.00 -10.35
N LYS A 102 -18.28 -21.86 -11.47
CA LYS A 102 -17.55 -20.62 -11.81
C LYS A 102 -18.49 -19.40 -11.92
N PRO A 103 -19.55 -19.40 -12.75
CA PRO A 103 -20.58 -18.34 -12.74
C PRO A 103 -21.25 -18.10 -11.39
N LYS A 104 -21.53 -19.15 -10.61
CA LYS A 104 -22.15 -19.03 -9.28
C LYS A 104 -21.22 -18.32 -8.28
N LEU A 105 -19.93 -18.62 -8.30
CA LEU A 105 -18.92 -17.94 -7.49
C LEU A 105 -18.75 -16.47 -7.92
N LEU A 106 -18.75 -16.19 -9.23
CA LEU A 106 -18.70 -14.81 -9.74
C LEU A 106 -19.92 -14.00 -9.30
N LEU A 107 -21.13 -14.57 -9.38
CA LEU A 107 -22.36 -13.89 -8.94
C LEU A 107 -22.40 -13.67 -7.42
N LYS A 108 -21.84 -14.59 -6.62
CA LYS A 108 -21.66 -14.38 -5.17
C LYS A 108 -20.69 -13.22 -4.89
N PHE A 109 -19.57 -13.17 -5.59
CA PHE A 109 -18.56 -12.13 -5.41
C PHE A 109 -19.11 -10.73 -5.80
N LEU A 110 -19.82 -10.66 -6.94
CA LEU A 110 -20.42 -9.43 -7.44
C LEU A 110 -21.82 -9.13 -6.87
N HIS A 111 -22.31 -9.90 -5.88
CA HIS A 111 -23.69 -9.80 -5.37
C HIS A 111 -24.04 -8.37 -4.93
N LYS A 112 -23.12 -7.68 -4.26
CA LYS A 112 -23.34 -6.29 -3.83
C LYS A 112 -23.50 -5.32 -5.03
N GLU A 113 -22.61 -5.37 -6.01
CA GLU A 113 -22.73 -4.52 -7.20
C GLU A 113 -23.94 -4.89 -8.07
N PHE A 114 -24.35 -6.16 -8.09
CA PHE A 114 -25.58 -6.59 -8.78
C PHE A 114 -26.82 -6.02 -8.07
N LYS A 115 -26.85 -6.11 -6.73
CA LYS A 115 -27.92 -5.60 -5.86
C LYS A 115 -28.10 -4.10 -5.94
N ASP A 116 -27.00 -3.36 -5.95
CA ASP A 116 -27.00 -1.89 -5.92
C ASP A 116 -27.30 -1.27 -7.30
N ASN A 117 -27.03 -1.99 -8.41
CA ASN A 117 -27.13 -1.44 -9.78
C ASN A 117 -28.17 -2.10 -10.71
N VAL A 118 -28.79 -3.23 -10.35
CA VAL A 118 -29.70 -3.98 -11.25
C VAL A 118 -31.17 -3.93 -10.77
N HIS A 119 -32.08 -3.66 -11.71
CA HIS A 119 -33.53 -3.66 -11.47
C HIS A 119 -34.17 -4.97 -11.92
N VAL A 120 -34.86 -5.64 -11.00
CA VAL A 120 -35.41 -7.00 -11.20
C VAL A 120 -36.64 -7.00 -12.08
N ASP A 121 -37.44 -5.94 -12.05
CA ASP A 121 -38.61 -5.77 -12.93
C ASP A 121 -38.22 -5.75 -14.42
N ILE A 122 -37.02 -5.24 -14.72
CA ILE A 122 -36.46 -5.15 -16.07
C ILE A 122 -35.80 -6.49 -16.49
N ILE A 123 -34.99 -7.08 -15.61
CA ILE A 123 -34.21 -8.28 -15.93
C ILE A 123 -35.04 -9.58 -15.85
N LEU A 124 -35.93 -9.73 -14.86
CA LEU A 124 -36.67 -10.98 -14.60
C LEU A 124 -37.47 -11.52 -15.80
N PRO A 125 -38.15 -10.70 -16.63
CA PRO A 125 -38.79 -11.19 -17.84
C PRO A 125 -37.83 -11.88 -18.81
N ARG A 126 -36.62 -11.30 -19.00
CA ARG A 126 -35.60 -11.80 -19.94
C ARG A 126 -34.91 -13.09 -19.47
N ILE A 127 -34.78 -13.28 -18.16
CA ILE A 127 -34.14 -14.47 -17.56
C ILE A 127 -35.12 -15.51 -17.03
N SER A 128 -36.44 -15.31 -17.20
CA SER A 128 -37.50 -16.19 -16.67
C SER A 128 -37.33 -17.68 -17.01
N GLY A 129 -36.84 -18.01 -18.21
CA GLY A 129 -36.53 -19.38 -18.62
C GLY A 129 -35.31 -20.04 -17.94
N CYS A 130 -34.61 -19.31 -17.07
CA CYS A 130 -33.45 -19.80 -16.30
C CYS A 130 -33.80 -20.21 -14.86
N LEU A 131 -35.05 -19.98 -14.47
CA LEU A 131 -35.61 -20.16 -13.13
C LEU A 131 -36.85 -21.08 -13.21
N ILE A 132 -37.33 -21.53 -12.06
CA ILE A 132 -38.62 -22.23 -11.97
C ILE A 132 -39.75 -21.17 -11.97
N ASN A 133 -40.89 -21.46 -12.60
CA ASN A 133 -42.01 -20.51 -12.71
C ASN A 133 -42.45 -19.93 -11.35
N GLN A 134 -42.54 -20.78 -10.33
CA GLN A 134 -42.91 -20.38 -8.97
C GLN A 134 -41.87 -19.45 -8.32
N GLN A 135 -40.57 -19.64 -8.60
CA GLN A 135 -39.52 -18.72 -8.15
C GLN A 135 -39.69 -17.33 -8.78
N CYS A 136 -40.09 -17.24 -10.05
CA CYS A 136 -40.37 -15.96 -10.71
C CYS A 136 -41.54 -15.22 -10.07
N GLU A 137 -42.56 -15.94 -9.60
CA GLU A 137 -43.69 -15.34 -8.88
C GLU A 137 -43.30 -14.87 -7.48
N GLU A 138 -42.53 -15.68 -6.74
CA GLU A 138 -41.99 -15.31 -5.43
C GLU A 138 -41.08 -14.07 -5.49
N ILE A 139 -40.19 -13.98 -6.49
CA ILE A 139 -39.34 -12.79 -6.70
C ILE A 139 -40.21 -11.54 -6.89
N ARG A 140 -41.26 -11.60 -7.71
CA ARG A 140 -42.20 -10.48 -7.92
C ARG A 140 -42.95 -10.10 -6.63
N GLN A 141 -43.37 -11.09 -5.84
CA GLN A 141 -44.03 -10.83 -4.55
C GLN A 141 -43.08 -10.15 -3.56
N VAL A 142 -41.84 -10.63 -3.44
CA VAL A 142 -40.80 -10.02 -2.59
C VAL A 142 -40.48 -8.60 -3.06
N GLN A 143 -40.30 -8.39 -4.36
CA GLN A 143 -40.05 -7.07 -4.95
C GLN A 143 -41.18 -6.07 -4.66
N ASN A 144 -42.44 -6.48 -4.82
CA ASN A 144 -43.61 -5.62 -4.58
C ASN A 144 -43.79 -5.28 -3.09
N ASN A 145 -43.42 -6.19 -2.17
CA ASN A 145 -43.63 -6.03 -0.74
C ASN A 145 -42.46 -5.36 -0.01
N LEU A 146 -41.21 -5.61 -0.45
CA LEU A 146 -39.98 -5.23 0.25
C LEU A 146 -39.02 -4.38 -0.62
N GLY A 147 -39.42 -4.06 -1.86
CA GLY A 147 -38.67 -3.20 -2.79
C GLY A 147 -37.67 -3.96 -3.68
N ASN A 148 -37.14 -3.26 -4.69
CA ASN A 148 -36.24 -3.84 -5.71
C ASN A 148 -35.06 -4.59 -5.08
N ILE A 149 -34.38 -3.99 -4.11
CA ILE A 149 -33.19 -4.53 -3.44
C ILE A 149 -33.44 -5.94 -2.85
N ALA A 150 -34.60 -6.16 -2.21
CA ALA A 150 -34.99 -7.47 -1.67
C ALA A 150 -35.37 -8.45 -2.78
N GLY A 151 -35.99 -7.97 -3.87
CA GLY A 151 -36.19 -8.74 -5.09
C GLY A 151 -34.87 -9.21 -5.72
N THR A 152 -33.84 -8.34 -5.76
CA THR A 152 -32.53 -8.64 -6.35
C THR A 152 -31.78 -9.69 -5.53
N ASP A 153 -31.81 -9.58 -4.19
CA ASP A 153 -31.31 -10.64 -3.30
C ASP A 153 -31.98 -11.99 -3.58
N LYS A 154 -33.32 -12.00 -3.67
CA LYS A 154 -34.09 -13.24 -3.90
C LYS A 154 -33.83 -13.82 -5.29
N LEU A 155 -33.60 -12.99 -6.30
CA LEU A 155 -33.18 -13.41 -7.63
C LEU A 155 -31.79 -14.06 -7.61
N VAL A 156 -30.82 -13.44 -6.93
CA VAL A 156 -29.46 -14.01 -6.78
C VAL A 156 -29.52 -15.34 -6.06
N GLU A 157 -30.28 -15.46 -4.97
CA GLU A 157 -30.49 -16.72 -4.24
C GLU A 157 -30.93 -17.87 -5.18
N TYR A 158 -31.87 -17.62 -6.08
CA TYR A 158 -32.35 -18.64 -7.02
C TYR A 158 -31.40 -18.92 -8.19
N LEU A 159 -30.70 -17.91 -8.74
CA LEU A 159 -29.67 -18.14 -9.77
C LEU A 159 -28.51 -18.98 -9.24
N LEU A 160 -28.10 -18.78 -7.99
CA LEU A 160 -27.08 -19.61 -7.34
C LEU A 160 -27.49 -21.08 -7.18
N ARG A 161 -28.80 -21.36 -7.14
CA ARG A 161 -29.35 -22.73 -7.08
C ARG A 161 -29.77 -23.29 -8.44
N SER A 162 -29.75 -22.49 -9.51
CA SER A 162 -30.21 -22.92 -10.85
C SER A 162 -29.41 -24.12 -11.38
N ASP A 163 -30.12 -25.02 -12.08
CA ASP A 163 -29.62 -26.21 -12.77
C ASP A 163 -29.47 -26.01 -14.30
N LYS A 164 -29.74 -24.79 -14.81
CA LYS A 164 -29.77 -24.49 -16.25
C LYS A 164 -28.41 -24.06 -16.78
N GLU A 165 -27.78 -24.88 -17.64
CA GLU A 165 -26.44 -24.61 -18.20
C GLU A 165 -26.32 -23.21 -18.88
N ASN A 166 -27.42 -22.69 -19.44
CA ASN A 166 -27.44 -21.43 -20.19
C ASN A 166 -27.68 -20.16 -19.34
N TRP A 167 -28.07 -20.26 -18.05
CA TRP A 167 -28.41 -19.06 -17.26
C TRP A 167 -27.31 -17.97 -17.24
N PRO A 168 -26.00 -18.30 -17.18
CA PRO A 168 -24.96 -17.27 -17.14
C PRO A 168 -24.87 -16.45 -18.43
N LYS A 169 -25.14 -17.08 -19.58
CA LYS A 169 -25.16 -16.41 -20.89
C LYS A 169 -26.44 -15.60 -21.09
N VAL A 170 -27.59 -16.13 -20.66
CA VAL A 170 -28.87 -15.41 -20.74
C VAL A 170 -28.88 -14.19 -19.81
N LEU A 171 -28.28 -14.29 -18.62
CA LEU A 171 -28.08 -13.14 -17.73
C LEU A 171 -27.18 -12.09 -18.36
N LYS A 172 -26.07 -12.48 -19.00
CA LYS A 172 -25.18 -11.56 -19.72
C LYS A 172 -25.95 -10.76 -20.79
N LEU A 173 -26.66 -11.47 -21.67
CA LEU A 173 -27.44 -10.85 -22.74
C LEU A 173 -28.59 -9.98 -22.22
N ALA A 174 -29.17 -10.32 -21.07
CA ALA A 174 -30.19 -9.49 -20.43
C ALA A 174 -29.62 -8.18 -19.85
N LEU A 175 -28.41 -8.22 -19.30
CA LEU A 175 -27.72 -7.05 -18.75
C LEU A 175 -27.17 -6.12 -19.86
N GLU A 176 -26.58 -6.70 -20.92
CA GLU A 176 -26.07 -5.96 -22.08
C GLU A 176 -27.19 -5.23 -22.83
N ALA A 177 -28.35 -5.87 -23.01
CA ALA A 177 -29.48 -5.32 -23.75
C ALA A 177 -30.28 -4.24 -23.00
N GLU A 178 -29.91 -3.95 -21.76
CA GLU A 178 -30.44 -2.85 -20.93
C GLU A 178 -29.32 -1.86 -20.53
N GLU A 179 -28.16 -1.96 -21.19
CA GLU A 179 -26.97 -1.08 -21.03
C GLU A 179 -26.41 -0.95 -19.59
N TYR A 180 -26.68 -1.92 -18.71
CA TYR A 180 -26.14 -1.90 -17.34
C TYR A 180 -24.61 -1.95 -17.34
N GLU A 181 -23.94 -1.02 -16.65
CA GLU A 181 -22.48 -1.05 -16.43
C GLU A 181 -22.00 -2.37 -15.83
N PHE A 182 -22.83 -3.02 -15.01
CA PHE A 182 -22.59 -4.35 -14.45
C PHE A 182 -22.27 -5.42 -15.52
N SER A 183 -22.80 -5.29 -16.75
CA SER A 183 -22.46 -6.21 -17.86
C SER A 183 -20.95 -6.29 -18.14
N LYS A 184 -20.21 -5.19 -17.91
CA LYS A 184 -18.74 -5.12 -18.06
C LYS A 184 -18.00 -5.92 -16.98
N LEU A 185 -18.62 -6.14 -15.82
CA LEU A 185 -18.10 -6.97 -14.72
C LEU A 185 -18.43 -8.46 -14.91
N TRP A 186 -19.42 -8.77 -15.76
CA TRP A 186 -19.88 -10.14 -16.03
C TRP A 186 -19.14 -10.80 -17.21
N THR A 187 -17.82 -10.91 -17.08
CA THR A 187 -16.93 -11.52 -18.07
C THR A 187 -16.78 -13.03 -17.87
N LEU A 188 -17.58 -13.79 -18.62
CA LEU A 188 -17.38 -15.23 -18.80
C LEU A 188 -16.52 -15.46 -20.05
N GLU A 189 -15.28 -15.88 -19.87
CA GLU A 189 -14.35 -16.17 -20.98
C GLU A 189 -14.79 -17.42 -21.75
N GLU A 190 -14.98 -17.28 -23.08
CA GLU A 190 -14.96 -18.40 -24.03
C GLU A 190 -13.82 -18.15 -25.03
N ASP A 191 -12.94 -19.13 -25.22
CA ASP A 191 -11.83 -19.05 -26.16
C ASP A 191 -12.32 -18.89 -27.61
N THR A 192 -12.23 -17.69 -28.19
CA THR A 192 -11.92 -17.48 -29.63
C THR A 192 -11.66 -16.01 -29.98
N ASN A 193 -10.58 -15.77 -30.76
CA ASN A 193 -10.33 -14.61 -31.62
C ASN A 193 -10.44 -13.17 -31.06
N GLY A 194 -9.30 -12.63 -30.62
CA GLY A 194 -8.72 -11.46 -31.29
C GLY A 194 -9.22 -10.04 -30.95
N THR A 195 -8.27 -9.22 -30.49
CA THR A 195 -8.19 -7.75 -30.64
C THR A 195 -8.73 -6.85 -29.51
N LYS A 196 -7.77 -6.11 -28.89
CA LYS A 196 -7.85 -4.83 -28.15
C LYS A 196 -8.37 -4.77 -26.68
N ASN A 197 -7.44 -4.31 -25.83
CA ASN A 197 -7.53 -3.24 -24.81
C ASN A 197 -8.47 -3.39 -23.59
N ALA A 198 -7.84 -3.57 -22.41
CA ALA A 198 -8.14 -2.95 -21.10
C ALA A 198 -7.25 -3.69 -20.06
N GLU A 199 -6.05 -3.25 -19.68
CA GLU A 199 -5.69 -2.03 -18.92
C GLU A 199 -6.39 -1.93 -17.54
N MET A 200 -5.70 -2.36 -16.46
CA MET A 200 -5.93 -1.88 -15.08
C MET A 200 -4.74 -2.16 -14.13
N TYR A 201 -4.65 -1.43 -13.00
CA TYR A 201 -3.40 -1.01 -12.30
C TYR A 201 -3.48 -1.19 -10.74
N ASP A 202 -2.34 -1.39 -10.06
CA ASP A 202 -1.85 -0.61 -8.88
C ASP A 202 -1.79 -1.06 -7.37
N SER A 203 -0.79 -1.86 -6.99
CA SER A 203 0.38 -1.47 -6.09
C SER A 203 0.31 -1.23 -4.55
N GLN A 204 1.41 -0.59 -4.04
CA GLN A 204 1.55 0.37 -2.90
C GLN A 204 2.59 0.05 -1.75
N ALA A 205 2.86 0.84 -0.67
CA ALA A 205 3.99 0.55 0.32
C ALA A 205 3.92 0.98 1.85
N GLU A 206 4.15 0.00 2.77
CA GLU A 206 4.80 0.11 4.13
C GLU A 206 4.13 0.64 5.45
N GLU A 207 4.85 0.34 6.56
CA GLU A 207 4.81 0.76 7.99
C GLU A 207 6.14 0.29 8.67
N ASN A 208 6.49 0.59 9.93
CA ASN A 208 6.94 1.87 10.54
C ASN A 208 7.87 1.55 11.77
N GLY A 209 8.54 2.54 12.41
CA GLY A 209 9.23 2.39 13.72
C GLY A 209 10.64 3.02 13.83
N VAL A 210 10.93 3.77 14.92
CA VAL A 210 12.01 4.79 14.95
C VAL A 210 13.41 4.29 15.36
N SER A 211 14.30 4.31 14.39
CA SER A 211 15.74 4.65 14.53
C SER A 211 16.09 5.43 13.26
N THR A 212 17.13 6.28 13.25
CA THR A 212 17.52 7.06 12.05
C THR A 212 18.24 6.19 11.01
N MET A 213 17.68 5.03 10.67
CA MET A 213 17.98 4.25 9.47
C MET A 213 17.45 5.00 8.24
N GLN A 214 18.32 5.35 7.29
CA GLN A 214 17.84 5.63 5.94
C GLN A 214 17.39 4.31 5.34
N ILE A 215 16.07 4.13 5.28
CA ILE A 215 15.42 3.05 4.57
C ILE A 215 15.41 3.44 3.10
N CYS A 216 16.07 2.65 2.27
CA CYS A 216 16.18 2.90 0.85
C CYS A 216 14.89 2.45 0.17
N TYR A 217 14.17 3.39 -0.41
CA TYR A 217 13.07 3.07 -1.32
C TYR A 217 13.61 2.31 -2.53
N LYS A 218 13.03 1.13 -2.80
CA LYS A 218 13.16 0.42 -4.08
C LYS A 218 11.95 0.80 -4.94
N GLU A 219 12.20 1.44 -6.09
CA GLU A 219 11.19 1.73 -7.11
C GLU A 219 11.25 0.69 -8.24
N GLU A 220 10.29 -0.24 -8.28
CA GLU A 220 10.06 -1.21 -9.37
C GLU A 220 8.51 -1.43 -9.49
N SER A 221 8.02 -2.02 -10.58
CA SER A 221 7.26 -1.40 -11.73
C SER A 221 5.71 -1.46 -11.74
N GLU A 222 5.08 -0.84 -12.77
CA GLU A 222 3.93 -1.32 -13.59
C GLU A 222 3.63 -0.38 -14.79
N GLN A 223 3.16 -0.94 -15.90
CA GLN A 223 2.86 -0.24 -17.18
C GLN A 223 1.35 0.02 -17.39
N GLN A 224 0.99 1.01 -18.21
CA GLN A 224 -0.06 0.94 -19.26
C GLN A 224 0.02 2.15 -20.24
N ASN A 225 -0.55 2.00 -21.44
CA ASN A 225 -0.31 2.84 -22.60
C ASN A 225 -1.58 3.60 -23.06
N LEU A 226 -1.66 4.89 -22.75
CA LEU A 226 -2.61 5.81 -23.38
C LEU A 226 -1.88 7.03 -23.98
N SER A 227 -1.38 6.85 -25.20
CA SER A 227 -1.20 7.96 -26.13
C SER A 227 -2.57 8.57 -26.49
N GLU A 228 -2.60 9.87 -26.79
CA GLU A 228 -3.81 10.65 -27.11
C GLU A 228 -4.66 11.08 -25.90
N ASN A 229 -4.10 11.96 -25.06
CA ASN A 229 -4.82 13.17 -24.62
C ASN A 229 -3.83 14.30 -24.34
N SER A 230 -3.98 15.42 -25.05
CA SER A 230 -3.05 16.54 -25.03
C SER A 230 -3.26 17.42 -23.79
N CYS A 231 -2.38 17.31 -22.80
CA CYS A 231 -2.31 18.26 -21.70
C CYS A 231 -1.95 19.68 -22.20
N PRO A 232 -2.62 20.74 -21.71
CA PRO A 232 -2.06 22.08 -21.69
C PRO A 232 -0.81 22.06 -20.80
N LEU A 233 0.37 22.26 -21.40
CA LEU A 233 1.64 22.36 -20.68
C LEU A 233 1.65 23.62 -19.80
N PRO A 234 2.40 23.65 -18.67
CA PRO A 234 2.78 24.92 -18.08
C PRO A 234 3.52 25.76 -19.13
N GLU A 235 3.04 26.99 -19.34
CA GLU A 235 3.57 27.91 -20.36
C GLU A 235 5.00 28.34 -20.04
N ILE A 236 5.96 27.53 -20.49
CA ILE A 236 7.31 27.99 -20.81
C ILE A 236 7.17 28.80 -22.11
N PRO A 237 7.38 30.13 -22.11
CA PRO A 237 7.14 30.96 -23.27
C PRO A 237 7.94 30.51 -24.49
N GLU A 238 7.41 30.75 -25.70
CA GLU A 238 8.06 30.42 -26.98
C GLU A 238 9.39 31.17 -27.23
N LYS A 239 9.76 32.10 -26.34
CA LYS A 239 11.05 32.82 -26.35
C LYS A 239 12.04 32.12 -25.41
N PRO A 240 13.33 32.00 -25.78
CA PRO A 240 14.34 31.46 -24.89
C PRO A 240 14.39 32.28 -23.59
N LEU A 241 14.05 31.62 -22.47
CA LEU A 241 14.11 32.21 -21.14
C LEU A 241 15.54 32.65 -20.84
N LYS A 242 15.73 33.96 -20.65
CA LYS A 242 17.02 34.51 -20.21
C LYS A 242 17.26 34.09 -18.75
N PRO A 243 18.42 33.51 -18.40
CA PRO A 243 18.75 33.19 -17.01
C PRO A 243 18.75 34.45 -16.14
N ARG A 244 18.26 34.32 -14.90
CA ARG A 244 18.37 35.37 -13.88
C ARG A 244 19.79 35.43 -13.32
N SER A 245 20.19 36.59 -12.82
CA SER A 245 21.52 36.87 -12.26
C SER A 245 21.96 35.83 -11.23
N TYR A 246 21.07 35.49 -10.28
CA TYR A 246 21.34 34.48 -9.26
C TYR A 246 21.44 33.04 -9.82
N GLN A 247 20.82 32.73 -10.96
CA GLN A 247 20.90 31.40 -11.58
C GLN A 247 22.27 31.19 -12.25
N LEU A 248 22.82 32.25 -12.86
CA LEU A 248 24.20 32.27 -13.37
C LEU A 248 25.21 32.18 -12.23
N GLU A 249 24.98 32.90 -11.12
CA GLU A 249 25.80 32.80 -9.91
C GLU A 249 25.84 31.36 -9.37
N LEU A 250 24.68 30.72 -9.22
CA LEU A 250 24.59 29.33 -8.74
C LEU A 250 25.30 28.34 -9.68
N ALA A 251 25.22 28.56 -11.00
CA ALA A 251 25.82 27.69 -12.01
C ALA A 251 27.35 27.89 -12.18
N SER A 252 27.90 29.08 -11.91
CA SER A 252 29.30 29.44 -12.25
C SER A 252 30.35 28.37 -11.90
N PRO A 253 30.39 27.81 -10.66
CA PRO A 253 31.43 26.83 -10.31
C PRO A 253 31.28 25.52 -11.10
N ALA A 254 30.05 25.14 -11.45
CA ALA A 254 29.78 23.98 -12.28
C ALA A 254 30.13 24.22 -13.75
N LEU A 255 29.94 25.44 -14.26
CA LEU A 255 30.35 25.84 -15.62
C LEU A 255 31.89 25.83 -15.79
N GLU A 256 32.62 26.08 -14.70
CA GLU A 256 34.09 25.94 -14.59
C GLU A 256 34.57 24.47 -14.53
N GLY A 257 33.65 23.49 -14.51
CA GLY A 257 33.97 22.06 -14.44
C GLY A 257 34.16 21.50 -13.02
N LYS A 258 33.86 22.27 -11.97
CA LYS A 258 34.02 21.82 -10.58
C LYS A 258 32.85 20.96 -10.12
N ASN A 259 33.13 19.95 -9.29
CA ASN A 259 32.08 19.19 -8.62
C ASN A 259 31.40 20.07 -7.56
N THR A 260 30.09 20.29 -7.70
CA THR A 260 29.40 21.42 -7.03
C THR A 260 28.08 20.98 -6.41
N ILE A 261 27.85 21.31 -5.13
CA ILE A 261 26.53 21.22 -4.49
C ILE A 261 25.86 22.59 -4.58
N ILE A 262 24.77 22.69 -5.35
CA ILE A 262 23.93 23.88 -5.47
C ILE A 262 22.85 23.82 -4.38
N CYS A 263 23.05 24.59 -3.32
CA CYS A 263 22.11 24.71 -2.21
C CYS A 263 21.29 26.00 -2.37
N ALA A 264 20.04 25.88 -2.80
CA ALA A 264 19.17 27.03 -3.06
C ALA A 264 17.68 26.72 -2.79
N PRO A 265 16.89 27.69 -2.27
CA PRO A 265 15.50 27.47 -1.86
C PRO A 265 14.60 26.76 -2.90
N THR A 266 13.59 26.04 -2.43
CA THR A 266 12.55 25.48 -3.30
C THR A 266 11.89 26.58 -4.12
N GLY A 267 11.62 26.32 -5.40
CA GLY A 267 11.00 27.30 -6.31
C GLY A 267 11.94 28.33 -6.95
N CYS A 268 13.23 28.43 -6.56
CA CYS A 268 14.17 29.36 -7.21
C CYS A 268 14.54 28.98 -8.67
N GLY A 269 14.17 27.79 -9.13
CA GLY A 269 14.50 27.26 -10.45
C GLY A 269 15.85 26.52 -10.49
N LYS A 270 16.13 25.64 -9.51
CA LYS A 270 17.32 24.76 -9.51
C LYS A 270 17.45 23.94 -10.81
N THR A 271 16.36 23.38 -11.31
CA THR A 271 16.29 22.72 -12.62
C THR A 271 16.82 23.61 -13.75
N PHE A 272 16.49 24.91 -13.76
CA PHE A 272 16.96 25.82 -14.81
C PHE A 272 18.47 26.05 -14.74
N ALA A 273 19.05 26.13 -13.54
CA ALA A 273 20.51 26.14 -13.38
C ALA A 273 21.15 24.84 -13.90
N ALA A 274 20.52 23.68 -13.66
CA ALA A 274 20.97 22.40 -14.22
C ALA A 274 20.92 22.36 -15.77
N LEU A 275 19.87 22.92 -16.39
CA LEU A 275 19.80 23.03 -17.86
C LEU A 275 20.97 23.85 -18.44
N LEU A 276 21.31 24.99 -17.82
CA LEU A 276 22.46 25.82 -18.23
C LEU A 276 23.80 25.06 -18.13
N ILE A 277 23.98 24.29 -17.06
CA ILE A 277 25.18 23.47 -16.84
C ILE A 277 25.27 22.38 -17.91
N CYS A 278 24.18 21.68 -18.18
CA CYS A 278 24.11 20.66 -19.23
C CYS A 278 24.40 21.22 -20.63
N GLU A 279 23.81 22.36 -20.99
CA GLU A 279 24.04 23.02 -22.28
C GLU A 279 25.51 23.43 -22.45
N ASN A 280 26.10 24.07 -21.44
CA ASN A 280 27.52 24.44 -21.43
C ASN A 280 28.45 23.21 -21.51
N HIS A 281 28.08 22.12 -20.84
CA HIS A 281 28.87 20.87 -20.82
C HIS A 281 28.83 20.11 -22.15
N LEU A 282 27.70 20.18 -22.88
CA LEU A 282 27.55 19.59 -24.22
C LEU A 282 28.20 20.44 -25.32
N THR A 283 28.20 21.77 -25.16
CA THR A 283 28.76 22.72 -26.14
C THR A 283 30.28 22.89 -26.02
N ASN A 284 30.83 22.94 -24.79
CA ASN A 284 32.28 23.01 -24.54
C ASN A 284 32.97 21.64 -24.69
N ASN A 285 32.82 21.04 -25.86
CA ASN A 285 33.28 19.69 -26.15
C ASN A 285 34.65 19.70 -26.87
N PRO A 286 35.70 19.08 -26.30
CA PRO A 286 36.95 18.83 -27.02
C PRO A 286 36.69 18.00 -28.29
N ALA A 287 37.27 18.42 -29.41
CA ALA A 287 36.98 17.84 -30.72
C ALA A 287 37.17 16.31 -30.74
N GLY A 288 36.06 15.58 -30.90
CA GLY A 288 36.04 14.11 -31.07
C GLY A 288 35.55 13.30 -29.86
N GLN A 289 35.37 13.88 -28.67
CA GLN A 289 34.74 13.16 -27.55
C GLN A 289 33.20 13.23 -27.62
N LYS A 290 32.48 12.17 -27.25
CA LYS A 290 31.04 12.24 -27.02
C LYS A 290 30.78 12.55 -25.55
N ARG A 291 30.18 13.71 -25.26
CA ARG A 291 29.66 14.06 -23.94
C ARG A 291 28.36 13.29 -23.71
N LYS A 292 28.18 12.76 -22.50
CA LYS A 292 26.95 12.08 -22.06
C LYS A 292 26.60 12.51 -20.64
N ILE A 293 25.31 12.76 -20.40
CA ILE A 293 24.78 13.30 -19.15
C ILE A 293 23.78 12.32 -18.56
N VAL A 294 23.82 12.12 -17.24
CA VAL A 294 22.74 11.48 -16.50
C VAL A 294 22.15 12.42 -15.46
N PHE A 295 20.83 12.56 -15.46
CA PHE A 295 20.07 13.26 -14.41
C PHE A 295 19.35 12.23 -13.56
N LEU A 296 19.56 12.27 -12.24
CA LEU A 296 19.00 11.33 -11.28
C LEU A 296 17.91 12.02 -10.46
N ALA A 297 16.71 11.44 -10.46
CA ALA A 297 15.56 11.88 -9.66
C ALA A 297 15.10 10.77 -8.71
N THR A 298 14.77 11.11 -7.46
CA THR A 298 14.45 10.13 -6.40
C THR A 298 13.03 9.56 -6.43
N GLN A 299 12.12 10.17 -7.18
CA GLN A 299 10.69 9.79 -7.23
C GLN A 299 10.18 9.82 -8.67
N VAL A 300 9.37 8.84 -9.08
CA VAL A 300 8.75 8.78 -10.42
C VAL A 300 8.08 10.10 -10.90
N PRO A 301 7.25 10.83 -10.11
CA PRO A 301 6.64 12.09 -10.58
C PRO A 301 7.66 13.18 -10.92
N VAL A 302 8.78 13.21 -10.18
CA VAL A 302 9.88 14.13 -10.43
C VAL A 302 10.63 13.70 -11.69
N TYR A 303 10.93 12.40 -11.81
CA TYR A 303 11.51 11.82 -13.02
C TYR A 303 10.71 12.21 -14.28
N GLU A 304 9.37 12.05 -14.29
CA GLU A 304 8.51 12.41 -15.44
C GLU A 304 8.60 13.91 -15.76
N GLN A 305 8.56 14.75 -14.71
CA GLN A 305 8.65 16.20 -14.85
C GLN A 305 10.00 16.61 -15.44
N GLN A 306 11.11 16.07 -14.94
CA GLN A 306 12.44 16.39 -15.45
C GLN A 306 12.64 15.82 -16.87
N GLU A 307 12.18 14.60 -17.17
CA GLU A 307 12.24 14.03 -18.52
C GLU A 307 11.55 14.96 -19.55
N SER A 308 10.33 15.40 -19.25
CA SER A 308 9.57 16.32 -20.12
C SER A 308 10.27 17.67 -20.31
N VAL A 309 10.80 18.26 -19.22
CA VAL A 309 11.55 19.53 -19.26
C VAL A 309 12.83 19.40 -20.09
N PHE A 310 13.61 18.33 -19.89
CA PHE A 310 14.86 18.10 -20.61
C PHE A 310 14.62 17.81 -22.09
N LYS A 311 13.62 16.96 -22.44
CA LYS A 311 13.21 16.73 -23.84
C LYS A 311 12.87 18.03 -24.55
N LYS A 312 11.93 18.80 -24.01
CA LYS A 312 11.49 20.10 -24.57
C LYS A 312 12.63 21.11 -24.69
N TYR A 313 13.63 21.07 -23.81
CA TYR A 313 14.76 22.00 -23.85
C TYR A 313 15.88 21.60 -24.82
N PHE A 314 16.20 20.31 -24.94
CA PHE A 314 17.40 19.82 -25.65
C PHE A 314 17.13 19.19 -27.02
N GLU A 315 15.93 18.65 -27.29
CA GLU A 315 15.60 18.09 -28.61
C GLU A 315 15.62 19.19 -29.69
N ARG A 316 15.16 20.41 -29.35
CA ARG A 316 15.25 21.61 -30.20
C ARG A 316 16.71 22.07 -30.48
N LEU A 317 17.68 21.58 -29.70
CA LEU A 317 19.12 21.82 -29.90
C LEU A 317 19.79 20.66 -30.65
N GLY A 318 19.04 19.62 -31.03
CA GLY A 318 19.53 18.46 -31.78
C GLY A 318 20.10 17.32 -30.92
N TYR A 319 20.00 17.40 -29.59
CA TYR A 319 20.45 16.34 -28.69
C TYR A 319 19.35 15.30 -28.44
N LYS A 320 19.75 14.04 -28.26
CA LYS A 320 18.84 12.95 -27.94
C LYS A 320 18.65 12.81 -26.44
N VAL A 321 17.39 12.87 -26.00
CA VAL A 321 17.00 12.74 -24.60
C VAL A 321 16.12 11.52 -24.41
N ALA A 322 16.51 10.62 -23.51
CA ALA A 322 15.70 9.48 -23.10
C ALA A 322 15.48 9.50 -21.58
N GLY A 323 14.37 8.91 -21.14
CA GLY A 323 14.13 8.60 -19.75
C GLY A 323 14.03 7.08 -19.55
N ILE A 324 14.45 6.60 -18.38
CA ILE A 324 14.07 5.28 -17.87
C ILE A 324 13.68 5.41 -16.40
N CYS A 325 12.42 5.11 -16.08
CA CYS A 325 11.96 4.79 -14.73
C CYS A 325 11.75 3.27 -14.60
N GLY A 326 11.45 2.78 -13.39
CA GLY A 326 11.29 1.35 -13.15
C GLY A 326 10.24 0.69 -14.06
N GLU A 327 9.25 1.47 -14.51
CA GLU A 327 8.13 1.05 -15.36
C GLU A 327 8.52 0.84 -16.85
N ILE A 328 9.66 1.38 -17.29
CA ILE A 328 10.15 1.34 -18.70
C ILE A 328 11.40 0.46 -18.85
N ALA A 329 12.09 0.15 -17.75
CA ALA A 329 13.38 -0.56 -17.75
C ALA A 329 13.32 -2.01 -18.25
N GLU A 330 12.13 -2.59 -18.39
CA GLU A 330 11.90 -3.96 -18.88
C GLU A 330 11.75 -4.02 -20.42
N ASP A 331 11.18 -2.98 -21.04
CA ASP A 331 10.91 -2.93 -22.49
C ASP A 331 12.12 -2.51 -23.33
N ALA A 332 13.10 -1.83 -22.73
CA ALA A 332 14.26 -1.28 -23.42
C ALA A 332 15.58 -1.62 -22.70
N PRO A 333 16.55 -2.28 -23.36
CA PRO A 333 17.84 -2.57 -22.74
C PRO A 333 18.57 -1.30 -22.31
N VAL A 334 18.87 -1.18 -21.01
CA VAL A 334 19.50 0.02 -20.44
C VAL A 334 20.83 0.37 -21.13
N GLU A 335 21.64 -0.63 -21.53
CA GLU A 335 22.86 -0.42 -22.32
C GLU A 335 22.56 0.32 -23.64
N CYS A 336 21.55 -0.13 -24.39
CA CYS A 336 21.14 0.51 -25.64
C CYS A 336 20.57 1.92 -25.44
N VAL A 337 19.81 2.18 -24.37
CA VAL A 337 19.29 3.52 -24.08
C VAL A 337 20.42 4.46 -23.66
N VAL A 338 21.34 4.00 -22.81
CA VAL A 338 22.52 4.76 -22.39
C VAL A 338 23.40 5.09 -23.60
N ASP A 339 23.72 4.13 -24.46
CA ASP A 339 24.64 4.36 -25.59
C ASP A 339 24.07 5.31 -26.65
N ASN A 340 22.79 5.15 -27.01
CA ASN A 340 22.18 5.85 -28.15
C ASN A 340 21.73 7.30 -27.86
N ASN A 341 21.74 7.74 -26.60
CA ASN A 341 21.28 9.07 -26.18
C ASN A 341 22.40 9.93 -25.58
N ASP A 342 22.23 11.25 -25.63
CA ASP A 342 23.20 12.22 -25.10
C ASP A 342 22.87 12.60 -23.65
N ILE A 343 21.57 12.67 -23.33
CA ILE A 343 21.05 12.92 -21.99
C ILE A 343 20.10 11.80 -21.60
N ILE A 344 20.30 11.24 -20.40
CA ILE A 344 19.46 10.20 -19.84
C ILE A 344 18.92 10.64 -18.48
N VAL A 345 17.60 10.73 -18.34
CA VAL A 345 16.94 10.92 -17.04
C VAL A 345 16.65 9.54 -16.45
N LEU A 346 17.05 9.29 -15.20
CA LEU A 346 16.89 7.98 -14.54
C LEU A 346 16.37 8.12 -13.11
N THR A 347 15.69 7.09 -12.62
CA THR A 347 15.64 6.85 -11.18
C THR A 347 16.88 6.05 -10.74
N PRO A 348 17.51 6.38 -9.60
CA PRO A 348 18.87 5.92 -9.30
C PRO A 348 18.98 4.42 -9.04
N GLN A 349 17.89 3.76 -8.66
CA GLN A 349 17.88 2.31 -8.42
C GLN A 349 18.13 1.51 -9.70
N ILE A 350 17.70 2.02 -10.86
CA ILE A 350 17.94 1.39 -12.17
C ILE A 350 19.44 1.38 -12.46
N LEU A 351 20.12 2.53 -12.30
CA LEU A 351 21.56 2.61 -12.53
C LEU A 351 22.35 1.73 -11.54
N VAL A 352 21.91 1.65 -10.27
CA VAL A 352 22.48 0.71 -9.29
C VAL A 352 22.31 -0.75 -9.73
N ASN A 353 21.13 -1.13 -10.24
CA ASN A 353 20.86 -2.47 -10.74
C ASN A 353 21.72 -2.77 -11.98
N SER A 354 21.79 -1.84 -12.94
CA SER A 354 22.55 -2.00 -14.20
C SER A 354 24.06 -2.09 -13.99
N ILE A 355 24.61 -1.42 -12.98
CA ILE A 355 26.03 -1.57 -12.61
C ILE A 355 26.27 -2.93 -11.94
N LYS A 356 25.34 -3.39 -11.08
CA LYS A 356 25.45 -4.70 -10.40
C LYS A 356 25.30 -5.89 -11.35
N SER A 357 24.43 -5.80 -12.36
CA SER A 357 24.27 -6.82 -13.39
C SER A 357 25.40 -6.82 -14.43
N GLY A 358 26.27 -5.80 -14.43
CA GLY A 358 27.32 -5.61 -15.43
C GLY A 358 26.84 -5.01 -16.76
N THR A 359 25.54 -4.71 -16.90
CA THR A 359 24.94 -4.05 -18.07
C THR A 359 25.56 -2.67 -18.32
N VAL A 360 25.85 -1.91 -17.26
CA VAL A 360 26.63 -0.67 -17.33
C VAL A 360 27.98 -0.93 -16.66
N ARG A 361 29.02 -1.15 -17.49
CA ARG A 361 30.36 -1.58 -17.03
C ARG A 361 31.09 -0.57 -16.14
N SER A 362 30.87 0.74 -16.34
CA SER A 362 31.43 1.80 -15.51
C SER A 362 30.61 3.10 -15.61
N LEU A 363 30.61 3.90 -14.54
CA LEU A 363 30.14 5.28 -14.53
C LEU A 363 30.90 6.20 -15.51
N SER A 364 32.08 5.81 -15.98
CA SER A 364 32.88 6.51 -17.01
C SER A 364 32.18 6.61 -18.39
N VAL A 365 31.05 5.93 -18.59
CA VAL A 365 30.17 6.16 -19.75
C VAL A 365 29.52 7.55 -19.72
N PHE A 366 29.38 8.12 -18.52
CA PHE A 366 28.90 9.48 -18.30
C PHE A 366 30.07 10.44 -18.14
N THR A 367 29.83 11.70 -18.53
CA THR A 367 30.75 12.82 -18.37
C THR A 367 30.24 13.85 -17.36
N LEU A 368 28.95 13.82 -17.03
CA LEU A 368 28.30 14.64 -16.01
C LEU A 368 27.17 13.82 -15.36
N MET A 369 27.11 13.82 -14.03
CA MET A 369 26.04 13.27 -13.22
C MET A 369 25.38 14.39 -12.41
N ILE A 370 24.06 14.52 -12.52
CA ILE A 370 23.27 15.47 -11.72
C ILE A 370 22.38 14.68 -10.76
N PHE A 371 22.49 14.98 -9.47
CA PHE A 371 21.71 14.38 -8.39
C PHE A 371 20.68 15.38 -7.88
N ASP A 372 19.39 15.16 -8.15
CA ASP A 372 18.33 15.97 -7.57
C ASP A 372 18.01 15.55 -6.12
N GLU A 373 17.71 16.52 -5.27
CA GLU A 373 17.67 16.39 -3.80
C GLU A 373 18.88 15.58 -3.23
N CYS A 374 20.08 16.06 -3.56
CA CYS A 374 21.36 15.38 -3.36
C CYS A 374 21.73 15.10 -1.89
N HIS A 375 21.08 15.75 -0.90
CA HIS A 375 21.25 15.47 0.53
C HIS A 375 20.94 14.00 0.88
N ASN A 376 20.16 13.30 0.04
CA ASN A 376 19.91 11.87 0.14
C ASN A 376 21.16 10.98 -0.06
N THR A 377 22.33 11.54 -0.42
CA THR A 377 23.59 10.80 -0.63
C THR A 377 24.24 10.41 0.71
N SER A 378 23.60 9.50 1.43
CA SER A 378 24.06 9.03 2.74
C SER A 378 23.56 7.61 3.08
N LYS A 379 24.24 6.97 4.04
CA LYS A 379 24.03 5.57 4.49
C LYS A 379 23.90 4.59 3.31
N LYS A 380 22.71 4.03 3.06
CA LYS A 380 22.49 2.99 2.04
C LYS A 380 21.72 3.47 0.79
N HIS A 381 21.33 4.75 0.74
CA HIS A 381 20.51 5.31 -0.34
C HIS A 381 21.14 5.03 -1.72
N PRO A 382 20.36 4.79 -2.80
CA PRO A 382 20.90 4.50 -4.13
C PRO A 382 21.96 5.49 -4.61
N TYR A 383 21.81 6.79 -4.35
CA TYR A 383 22.85 7.79 -4.63
C TYR A 383 24.18 7.47 -3.94
N ASN A 384 24.18 7.09 -2.66
CA ASN A 384 25.39 6.74 -1.96
C ASN A 384 26.00 5.43 -2.50
N VAL A 385 25.19 4.49 -2.96
CA VAL A 385 25.68 3.26 -3.62
C VAL A 385 26.39 3.59 -4.94
N LEU A 386 25.84 4.50 -5.74
CA LEU A 386 26.49 5.00 -6.96
C LEU A 386 27.79 5.75 -6.64
N MET A 387 27.76 6.65 -5.65
CA MET A 387 28.94 7.42 -5.25
C MET A 387 30.03 6.57 -4.58
N ILE A 388 29.67 5.48 -3.89
CA ILE A 388 30.65 4.48 -3.43
C ILE A 388 31.42 3.89 -4.62
N ASN A 389 30.72 3.49 -5.70
CA ASN A 389 31.39 2.99 -6.91
C ASN A 389 32.30 4.06 -7.55
N TYR A 390 31.81 5.29 -7.69
CA TYR A 390 32.61 6.43 -8.17
C TYR A 390 33.87 6.64 -7.32
N LEU A 391 33.74 6.66 -6.00
CA LEU A 391 34.86 6.90 -5.07
C LEU A 391 35.84 5.74 -5.02
N ASP A 392 35.37 4.49 -5.15
CA ASP A 392 36.25 3.33 -5.24
C ASP A 392 37.06 3.33 -6.54
N GLN A 393 36.49 3.82 -7.66
CA GLN A 393 37.26 4.06 -8.89
C GLN A 393 38.29 5.19 -8.73
N LYS A 394 37.89 6.31 -8.12
CA LYS A 394 38.75 7.47 -7.83
C LYS A 394 39.96 7.11 -6.96
N LEU A 395 39.70 6.46 -5.83
CA LEU A 395 40.71 6.12 -4.83
C LEU A 395 41.53 4.87 -5.22
N GLY A 396 40.92 3.95 -5.97
CA GLY A 396 41.56 2.72 -6.47
C GLY A 396 42.57 2.93 -7.60
N ARG A 397 42.86 4.19 -7.99
CA ARG A 397 43.76 4.56 -9.10
C ARG A 397 43.37 3.93 -10.45
N SER A 398 42.07 3.85 -10.72
CA SER A 398 41.58 3.54 -12.06
C SER A 398 42.09 4.59 -13.06
N ALA A 399 42.48 4.16 -14.26
CA ALA A 399 42.86 5.06 -15.35
C ALA A 399 41.65 5.66 -16.10
N ASN A 400 40.43 5.21 -15.78
CA ASN A 400 39.23 5.67 -16.45
C ASN A 400 38.85 7.10 -16.02
N PRO A 401 38.38 7.96 -16.93
CA PRO A 401 37.84 9.26 -16.56
C PRO A 401 36.57 9.09 -15.70
N LEU A 402 36.36 10.05 -14.80
CA LEU A 402 35.16 10.15 -13.97
C LEU A 402 34.29 11.32 -14.44
N PRO A 403 32.95 11.21 -14.34
CA PRO A 403 32.04 12.31 -14.63
C PRO A 403 32.20 13.45 -13.63
N GLN A 404 31.93 14.68 -14.08
CA GLN A 404 31.65 15.78 -13.15
C GLN A 404 30.39 15.46 -12.33
N VAL A 405 30.37 15.83 -11.05
CA VAL A 405 29.24 15.56 -10.14
C VAL A 405 28.61 16.86 -9.66
N ILE A 406 27.31 17.01 -9.90
CA ILE A 406 26.50 18.16 -9.46
C ILE A 406 25.37 17.68 -8.56
N GLY A 407 25.28 18.25 -7.36
CA GLY A 407 24.16 18.03 -6.45
C GLY A 407 23.21 19.23 -6.43
N LEU A 408 21.90 18.99 -6.49
CA LEU A 408 20.88 20.03 -6.32
C LEU A 408 20.16 19.78 -4.99
N THR A 409 19.97 20.80 -4.14
CA THR A 409 19.08 20.66 -2.98
C THR A 409 18.55 22.00 -2.45
N ALA A 410 17.44 21.94 -1.69
CA ALA A 410 16.98 23.05 -0.86
C ALA A 410 17.70 23.18 0.49
N SER A 411 18.29 22.10 1.00
CA SER A 411 19.03 22.07 2.27
C SER A 411 20.00 20.88 2.29
N ILE A 412 21.24 21.12 2.72
CA ILE A 412 22.21 20.03 2.94
C ILE A 412 21.87 19.27 4.24
N GLY A 413 21.29 19.96 5.23
CA GLY A 413 21.06 19.45 6.57
C GLY A 413 22.30 19.53 7.47
N VAL A 414 22.12 19.12 8.73
CA VAL A 414 23.17 19.08 9.77
C VAL A 414 23.16 17.76 10.55
N GLY A 415 22.37 16.78 10.10
CA GLY A 415 22.12 15.53 10.82
C GLY A 415 21.72 15.75 12.29
N ASP A 416 22.39 15.03 13.18
CA ASP A 416 22.17 15.06 14.63
C ASP A 416 23.04 16.10 15.36
N ALA A 417 23.76 16.98 14.62
CA ALA A 417 24.62 18.02 15.18
C ALA A 417 23.90 18.91 16.20
N LYS A 418 24.64 19.26 17.25
CA LYS A 418 24.23 20.12 18.38
C LYS A 418 24.89 21.50 18.32
N ASP A 419 26.06 21.60 17.67
CA ASP A 419 26.81 22.83 17.51
C ASP A 419 27.32 23.04 16.07
N LYS A 420 27.88 24.22 15.82
CA LYS A 420 28.38 24.63 14.51
C LYS A 420 29.52 23.75 14.00
N PHE A 421 30.38 23.24 14.87
CA PHE A 421 31.51 22.40 14.47
C PHE A 421 31.02 21.02 14.00
N GLU A 422 30.12 20.39 14.76
CA GLU A 422 29.45 19.16 14.33
C GLU A 422 28.68 19.35 13.00
N ALA A 423 28.06 20.52 12.79
CA ALA A 423 27.40 20.86 11.54
C ALA A 423 28.37 21.01 10.36
N ILE A 424 29.54 21.64 10.56
CA ILE A 424 30.61 21.75 9.55
C ILE A 424 31.12 20.36 9.16
N GLU A 425 31.39 19.48 10.12
CA GLU A 425 31.83 18.10 9.86
C GLU A 425 30.75 17.32 9.09
N HIS A 426 29.46 17.46 9.44
CA HIS A 426 28.36 16.84 8.71
C HIS A 426 28.28 17.32 7.25
N ILE A 427 28.36 18.64 7.01
CA ILE A 427 28.32 19.22 5.66
C ILE A 427 29.54 18.77 4.85
N CYS A 428 30.74 18.76 5.45
CA CYS A 428 31.95 18.22 4.84
C CYS A 428 31.79 16.73 4.47
N GLN A 429 31.13 15.94 5.32
CA GLN A 429 30.84 14.52 5.02
C GLN A 429 29.92 14.36 3.81
N VAL A 430 28.85 15.17 3.69
CA VAL A 430 27.97 15.14 2.51
C VAL A 430 28.74 15.56 1.24
N CYS A 431 29.60 16.58 1.34
CA CYS A 431 30.49 16.97 0.25
C CYS A 431 31.47 15.85 -0.12
N ALA A 432 32.00 15.11 0.85
CA ALA A 432 32.88 13.97 0.64
C ALA A 432 32.18 12.79 -0.06
N CYS A 433 30.95 12.49 0.31
CA CYS A 433 30.12 11.50 -0.38
C CYS A 433 29.83 11.88 -1.85
N LEU A 434 29.59 13.16 -2.14
CA LEU A 434 29.32 13.65 -3.51
C LEU A 434 30.57 14.07 -4.30
N ASP A 435 31.76 13.92 -3.72
CA ASP A 435 33.03 14.43 -4.26
C ASP A 435 33.02 15.93 -4.64
N ALA A 436 32.27 16.74 -3.90
CA ALA A 436 32.08 18.16 -4.17
C ALA A 436 33.23 19.00 -3.61
N SER A 437 33.84 19.84 -4.46
CA SER A 437 34.85 20.83 -4.08
C SER A 437 34.27 22.23 -3.83
N VAL A 438 33.02 22.47 -4.22
CA VAL A 438 32.33 23.76 -4.01
C VAL A 438 30.91 23.56 -3.51
N ILE A 439 30.51 24.35 -2.51
CA ILE A 439 29.10 24.58 -2.17
C ILE A 439 28.70 25.93 -2.79
N SER A 440 27.73 25.92 -3.68
CA SER A 440 27.22 27.09 -4.39
C SER A 440 25.91 27.58 -3.76
N THR A 441 25.89 28.84 -3.32
CA THR A 441 24.73 29.55 -2.74
C THR A 441 24.65 30.95 -3.34
N VAL A 442 23.46 31.58 -3.31
CA VAL A 442 23.30 32.97 -3.77
C VAL A 442 23.87 33.92 -2.72
N LYS A 443 24.84 34.76 -3.10
CA LYS A 443 25.47 35.78 -2.24
C LYS A 443 25.42 37.18 -2.84
N LYS A 444 25.73 37.31 -4.12
CA LYS A 444 25.79 38.59 -4.85
C LYS A 444 24.40 39.08 -5.25
N ASN A 445 23.51 38.15 -5.62
CA ASN A 445 22.20 38.46 -6.19
C ASN A 445 21.03 38.08 -5.26
N VAL A 446 21.20 38.27 -3.94
CA VAL A 446 20.16 37.91 -2.94
C VAL A 446 18.87 38.70 -3.17
N SER A 447 18.97 39.99 -3.49
CA SER A 447 17.81 40.84 -3.84
C SER A 447 16.99 40.33 -5.03
N ASP A 448 17.65 39.72 -6.02
CA ASP A 448 16.99 39.16 -7.21
C ASP A 448 16.29 37.83 -6.87
N LEU A 449 16.82 37.08 -5.90
CA LEU A 449 16.23 35.85 -5.40
C LEU A 449 14.98 36.14 -4.54
N GLU A 450 15.07 37.10 -3.61
CA GLU A 450 13.97 37.46 -2.69
C GLU A 450 12.73 38.02 -3.41
N GLN A 451 12.91 38.62 -4.60
CA GLN A 451 11.81 39.03 -5.47
C GLN A 451 11.05 37.86 -6.12
N VAL A 452 11.68 36.68 -6.22
CA VAL A 452 11.14 35.48 -6.89
C VAL A 452 10.68 34.43 -5.90
N VAL A 453 11.38 34.28 -4.77
CA VAL A 453 11.07 33.29 -3.72
C VAL A 453 10.88 34.02 -2.40
N TYR A 454 9.62 34.17 -1.99
CA TYR A 454 9.31 34.66 -0.67
C TYR A 454 9.58 33.57 0.38
N LYS A 455 10.21 33.95 1.51
CA LYS A 455 10.42 33.08 2.67
C LYS A 455 9.31 33.39 3.69
N PRO A 456 8.27 32.56 3.83
CA PRO A 456 7.16 32.86 4.72
C PRO A 456 7.61 32.83 6.19
N GLU A 457 7.07 33.75 6.97
CA GLU A 457 7.23 33.73 8.42
C GLU A 457 6.58 32.46 9.01
N LYS A 458 7.23 31.90 10.04
CA LYS A 458 6.70 30.77 10.80
C LYS A 458 6.01 31.27 12.05
N LEU A 459 4.70 31.00 12.14
CA LEU A 459 3.88 31.32 13.30
C LEU A 459 3.47 30.04 14.01
N PHE A 460 3.50 30.06 15.34
CA PHE A 460 3.14 28.94 16.20
C PHE A 460 1.75 29.18 16.80
N ARG A 461 0.87 28.20 16.65
CA ARG A 461 -0.48 28.16 17.25
C ARG A 461 -0.53 26.97 18.19
N LYS A 462 -0.30 27.26 19.48
CA LYS A 462 -0.49 26.28 20.55
C LYS A 462 -1.95 26.26 20.95
N VAL A 463 -2.57 25.08 20.91
CA VAL A 463 -3.97 24.86 21.33
C VAL A 463 -3.98 24.07 22.62
N GLU A 464 -4.93 24.33 23.52
CA GLU A 464 -5.11 23.49 24.70
C GLU A 464 -5.82 22.18 24.33
N SER A 465 -5.37 21.06 24.91
CA SER A 465 -6.07 19.78 24.77
C SER A 465 -7.35 19.80 25.62
N GLN A 466 -8.44 19.20 25.12
CA GLN A 466 -9.69 19.07 25.89
C GLN A 466 -9.43 18.44 27.28
N PRO A 467 -9.89 19.06 28.37
CA PRO A 467 -9.63 18.57 29.73
C PRO A 467 -10.42 17.30 30.09
N VAL A 468 -11.53 17.01 29.39
CA VAL A 468 -12.36 15.83 29.62
C VAL A 468 -12.71 15.20 28.27
N ASN A 469 -12.11 14.05 27.96
CA ASN A 469 -12.44 13.27 26.77
C ASN A 469 -13.19 11.99 27.18
N LYS A 470 -14.53 12.04 27.11
CA LYS A 470 -15.42 10.91 27.46
C LYS A 470 -15.17 9.68 26.58
N PHE A 471 -14.93 9.89 25.28
CA PHE A 471 -14.60 8.81 24.34
C PHE A 471 -13.32 8.09 24.76
N LYS A 472 -12.27 8.85 25.13
CA LYS A 472 -11.02 8.28 25.63
C LYS A 472 -11.23 7.44 26.88
N PHE A 473 -12.12 7.83 27.80
CA PHE A 473 -12.46 7.02 28.97
C PHE A 473 -13.10 5.67 28.58
N VAL A 474 -14.12 5.67 27.73
CA VAL A 474 -14.80 4.42 27.30
C VAL A 474 -13.84 3.48 26.54
N ILE A 475 -13.04 4.02 25.61
CA ILE A 475 -12.07 3.20 24.86
C ILE A 475 -10.92 2.72 25.77
N SER A 476 -10.45 3.53 26.72
CA SER A 476 -9.44 3.10 27.71
C SER A 476 -9.96 1.93 28.55
N LYS A 477 -11.24 1.96 28.95
CA LYS A 477 -11.87 0.85 29.68
C LYS A 477 -11.92 -0.44 28.85
N LEU A 478 -12.29 -0.36 27.57
CA LEU A 478 -12.22 -1.52 26.65
C LEU A 478 -10.79 -2.05 26.47
N MET A 479 -9.78 -1.17 26.50
CA MET A 479 -8.37 -1.55 26.44
C MET A 479 -7.92 -2.23 27.74
N GLU A 480 -8.28 -1.70 28.91
CA GLU A 480 -8.05 -2.32 30.22
C GLU A 480 -8.73 -3.70 30.31
N GLU A 481 -9.98 -3.81 29.88
CA GLU A 481 -10.71 -5.08 29.82
C GLU A 481 -10.00 -6.08 28.89
N THR A 482 -9.46 -5.64 27.75
CA THR A 482 -8.70 -6.49 26.83
C THR A 482 -7.31 -6.88 27.39
N GLU A 483 -6.62 -6.00 28.11
CA GLU A 483 -5.37 -6.35 28.83
C GLU A 483 -5.64 -7.38 29.95
N ASN A 484 -6.75 -7.24 30.68
CA ASN A 484 -7.17 -8.21 31.69
C ASN A 484 -7.48 -9.61 31.10
N LEU A 485 -7.99 -9.69 29.86
CA LEU A 485 -8.16 -10.98 29.17
C LEU A 485 -6.81 -11.66 28.88
N ILE A 486 -5.79 -10.88 28.46
CA ILE A 486 -4.44 -11.40 28.25
C ILE A 486 -3.87 -11.96 29.57
N GLU A 487 -3.99 -11.22 30.68
CA GLU A 487 -3.57 -11.71 32.00
C GLU A 487 -4.35 -12.95 32.45
N LYS A 488 -5.66 -13.00 32.20
CA LYS A 488 -6.49 -14.15 32.53
C LYS A 488 -6.04 -15.39 31.75
N THR A 489 -5.81 -15.26 30.44
CA THR A 489 -5.26 -16.33 29.60
C THR A 489 -3.93 -16.82 30.17
N PHE A 490 -3.01 -15.93 30.56
CA PHE A 490 -1.73 -16.36 31.14
C PHE A 490 -1.87 -17.13 32.45
N LYS A 491 -2.85 -16.77 33.29
CA LYS A 491 -3.17 -17.46 34.56
C LYS A 491 -3.90 -18.79 34.33
N GLU A 492 -4.79 -18.87 33.35
CA GLU A 492 -5.59 -20.06 33.05
C GLU A 492 -4.76 -21.23 32.49
N TYR A 493 -3.64 -20.94 31.82
CA TYR A 493 -2.74 -21.93 31.25
C TYR A 493 -1.41 -22.11 32.03
N ASP A 494 -1.37 -21.70 33.31
CA ASP A 494 -0.22 -21.85 34.23
C ASP A 494 1.15 -21.44 33.63
N LEU A 495 1.19 -20.32 32.90
CA LEU A 495 2.41 -19.86 32.26
C LEU A 495 3.45 -19.33 33.28
N ILE A 496 4.72 -19.56 32.96
CA ILE A 496 5.89 -19.16 33.76
C ILE A 496 5.82 -17.66 34.11
N PRO A 497 6.24 -17.21 35.32
CA PRO A 497 6.22 -15.79 35.72
C PRO A 497 6.90 -14.79 34.76
N GLU A 498 7.79 -15.28 33.88
CA GLU A 498 8.42 -14.53 32.80
C GLU A 498 7.42 -14.01 31.74
N TYR A 499 6.24 -14.63 31.64
CA TYR A 499 5.16 -14.25 30.72
C TYR A 499 4.13 -13.29 31.35
N GLN A 500 4.34 -12.78 32.56
CA GLN A 500 3.52 -11.68 33.10
C GLN A 500 3.57 -10.46 32.18
N LEU A 501 2.42 -9.78 32.01
CA LEU A 501 2.23 -8.72 31.01
C LEU A 501 3.26 -7.58 31.12
N GLU A 502 3.66 -7.25 32.35
CA GLU A 502 4.67 -6.24 32.70
C GLU A 502 6.09 -6.65 32.26
N ASN A 503 6.38 -7.96 32.26
CA ASN A 503 7.69 -8.52 31.89
C ASN A 503 7.81 -8.73 30.36
N LEU A 504 6.70 -8.62 29.61
CA LEU A 504 6.68 -8.85 28.17
C LEU A 504 7.29 -7.70 27.34
N SER A 505 7.44 -6.49 27.87
CA SER A 505 8.18 -5.41 27.19
C SER A 505 9.04 -4.62 28.17
N GLN A 506 10.14 -4.03 27.69
CA GLN A 506 10.96 -3.09 28.46
C GLN A 506 10.31 -1.70 28.60
N ILE A 507 9.20 -1.45 27.89
CA ILE A 507 8.49 -0.17 27.88
C ILE A 507 7.63 -0.03 29.14
N GLN A 508 8.21 0.59 30.17
CA GLN A 508 7.51 0.97 31.41
C GLN A 508 6.65 2.22 31.21
N ASN A 509 5.61 2.40 32.04
CA ASN A 509 4.67 3.52 32.01
C ASN A 509 4.03 3.69 30.61
N ARG A 510 3.26 2.68 30.20
CA ARG A 510 2.46 2.65 28.96
C ARG A 510 1.22 3.54 29.12
N VAL A 511 0.83 4.30 28.09
CA VAL A 511 -0.31 5.23 28.12
C VAL A 511 -1.11 5.09 26.83
N PHE A 512 -2.41 4.80 26.94
CA PHE A 512 -3.29 4.58 25.80
C PHE A 512 -3.40 5.79 24.87
N GLY A 513 -3.46 5.52 23.56
CA GLY A 513 -3.52 6.54 22.51
C GLY A 513 -2.16 7.16 22.20
N THR A 514 -1.07 6.38 22.26
CA THR A 514 0.28 6.89 22.04
C THR A 514 1.12 5.97 21.16
N GLN A 515 2.11 6.54 20.48
CA GLN A 515 3.12 5.79 19.72
C GLN A 515 3.92 4.82 20.60
N LYS A 516 4.12 5.17 21.88
CA LYS A 516 4.80 4.35 22.89
C LYS A 516 3.98 3.11 23.26
N TYR A 517 2.66 3.25 23.36
CA TYR A 517 1.76 2.11 23.57
C TYR A 517 1.71 1.19 22.35
N GLU A 518 1.71 1.73 21.13
CA GLU A 518 1.83 0.91 19.91
C GLU A 518 3.13 0.08 19.88
N GLN A 519 4.27 0.68 20.28
CA GLN A 519 5.54 -0.05 20.41
C GLN A 519 5.46 -1.17 21.47
N TRP A 520 4.81 -0.90 22.61
CA TRP A 520 4.57 -1.92 23.63
C TRP A 520 3.70 -3.07 23.11
N ILE A 521 2.60 -2.79 22.39
CA ILE A 521 1.78 -3.83 21.73
C ILE A 521 2.65 -4.68 20.79
N ILE A 522 3.51 -4.05 19.98
CA ILE A 522 4.37 -4.75 19.01
C ILE A 522 5.34 -5.69 19.72
N ASP A 523 5.90 -5.32 20.88
CA ASP A 523 6.80 -6.17 21.65
C ASP A 523 6.06 -7.33 22.36
N VAL A 524 4.95 -7.03 23.03
CA VAL A 524 4.08 -8.03 23.66
C VAL A 524 3.63 -9.06 22.62
N HIS A 525 3.13 -8.59 21.47
CA HIS A 525 2.71 -9.43 20.37
C HIS A 525 3.84 -10.35 19.87
N LYS A 526 5.07 -9.83 19.65
CA LYS A 526 6.20 -10.67 19.25
C LYS A 526 6.50 -11.77 20.28
N LYS A 527 6.51 -11.46 21.58
CA LYS A 527 6.76 -12.47 22.62
C LYS A 527 5.62 -13.50 22.70
N CYS A 528 4.36 -13.07 22.60
CA CYS A 528 3.21 -13.97 22.54
C CYS A 528 3.29 -14.93 21.32
N MET A 529 3.81 -14.45 20.18
CA MET A 529 4.03 -15.30 18.99
C MET A 529 5.29 -16.17 19.08
N LEU A 530 6.05 -16.11 20.17
CA LEU A 530 7.22 -16.97 20.45
C LEU A 530 7.00 -17.89 21.66
N LEU A 531 5.83 -17.84 22.28
CA LEU A 531 5.41 -18.75 23.34
C LEU A 531 5.43 -20.20 22.82
N GLN A 532 5.95 -21.10 23.65
CA GLN A 532 6.05 -22.53 23.39
C GLN A 532 5.41 -23.32 24.54
N MET A 533 4.76 -24.43 24.22
CA MET A 533 4.24 -25.38 25.21
C MET A 533 4.47 -26.81 24.75
N GLU A 534 4.45 -27.75 25.70
CA GLU A 534 4.49 -29.19 25.41
C GLU A 534 3.26 -29.62 24.58
N ASP A 535 2.08 -29.13 24.95
CA ASP A 535 0.85 -29.33 24.20
C ASP A 535 0.73 -28.30 23.06
N LYS A 536 1.09 -28.74 21.85
CA LYS A 536 1.03 -27.91 20.64
C LYS A 536 -0.39 -27.47 20.25
N ASN A 537 -1.44 -28.18 20.66
CA ASN A 537 -2.82 -27.72 20.38
C ASN A 537 -3.21 -26.56 21.30
N LYS A 538 -2.78 -26.59 22.58
CA LYS A 538 -2.89 -25.44 23.48
C LYS A 538 -2.04 -24.26 23.02
N GLU A 539 -0.79 -24.49 22.61
CA GLU A 539 0.09 -23.44 22.04
C GLU A 539 -0.62 -22.70 20.89
N ARG A 540 -1.19 -23.46 19.93
CA ARG A 540 -1.94 -22.92 18.79
C ARG A 540 -3.14 -22.05 19.22
N LYS A 541 -3.93 -22.52 20.20
CA LYS A 541 -5.11 -21.79 20.72
C LYS A 541 -4.69 -20.48 21.40
N ILE A 542 -3.74 -20.54 22.34
CA ILE A 542 -3.29 -19.39 23.13
C ILE A 542 -2.62 -18.33 22.25
N CYS A 543 -1.70 -18.73 21.36
CA CYS A 543 -1.07 -17.77 20.44
C CYS A 543 -2.12 -17.06 19.56
N LYS A 544 -3.19 -17.75 19.15
CA LYS A 544 -4.28 -17.16 18.38
C LYS A 544 -5.10 -16.15 19.21
N GLU A 545 -5.49 -16.50 20.43
CA GLU A 545 -6.19 -15.60 21.36
C GLU A 545 -5.38 -14.32 21.61
N LEU A 546 -4.09 -14.46 21.93
CA LEU A 546 -3.17 -13.34 22.16
C LEU A 546 -2.94 -12.49 20.90
N PHE A 547 -2.95 -13.10 19.71
CA PHE A 547 -2.90 -12.38 18.43
C PHE A 547 -4.12 -11.47 18.28
N LEU A 548 -5.32 -11.97 18.60
CA LEU A 548 -6.57 -11.22 18.50
C LEU A 548 -6.62 -10.07 19.53
N TYR A 549 -6.31 -10.33 20.80
CA TYR A 549 -6.27 -9.30 21.84
C TYR A 549 -5.29 -8.17 21.49
N THR A 550 -4.05 -8.50 21.11
CA THR A 550 -3.04 -7.48 20.73
C THR A 550 -3.41 -6.72 19.46
N SER A 551 -4.11 -7.36 18.50
CA SER A 551 -4.63 -6.68 17.31
C SER A 551 -5.72 -5.67 17.65
N ASN A 552 -6.65 -6.03 18.55
CA ASN A 552 -7.72 -5.14 18.99
C ASN A 552 -7.21 -3.97 19.84
N LEU A 553 -6.24 -4.21 20.72
CA LEU A 553 -5.54 -3.13 21.46
C LEU A 553 -4.91 -2.11 20.51
N ARG A 554 -4.31 -2.55 19.38
CA ARG A 554 -3.79 -1.62 18.36
C ARG A 554 -4.91 -0.79 17.75
N LYS A 555 -6.05 -1.39 17.40
CA LYS A 555 -7.20 -0.67 16.82
C LYS A 555 -7.82 0.34 17.78
N TYR A 556 -7.94 0.02 19.06
CA TYR A 556 -8.37 0.98 20.07
C TYR A 556 -7.35 2.13 20.25
N ASN A 557 -6.05 1.81 20.27
CA ASN A 557 -5.00 2.84 20.33
C ASN A 557 -5.01 3.78 19.11
N ASP A 558 -5.19 3.25 17.90
CA ASP A 558 -5.34 4.04 16.67
C ASP A 558 -6.56 4.97 16.76
N ALA A 559 -7.70 4.46 17.23
CA ALA A 559 -8.93 5.24 17.39
C ALA A 559 -8.78 6.37 18.41
N LEU A 560 -8.04 6.14 19.50
CA LEU A 560 -7.70 7.20 20.45
C LEU A 560 -6.87 8.32 19.79
N ILE A 561 -5.86 7.97 18.98
CA ILE A 561 -5.04 8.94 18.24
C ILE A 561 -5.90 9.73 17.24
N ILE A 562 -6.81 9.06 16.50
CA ILE A 562 -7.75 9.73 15.59
C ILE A 562 -8.67 10.70 16.36
N SER A 563 -9.17 10.31 17.53
CA SER A 563 -10.04 11.15 18.37
C SER A 563 -9.32 12.33 19.02
N GLU A 564 -8.00 12.24 19.22
CA GLU A 564 -7.18 13.34 19.74
C GLU A 564 -6.96 14.42 18.67
N ASP A 565 -6.75 14.00 17.42
CA ASP A 565 -6.35 14.88 16.32
C ASP A 565 -7.51 15.31 15.39
N VAL A 566 -8.65 14.61 15.36
CA VAL A 566 -9.86 14.99 14.58
C VAL A 566 -11.12 14.82 15.44
N ARG A 567 -12.25 14.36 14.88
CA ARG A 567 -13.51 14.18 15.62
C ARG A 567 -13.62 12.79 16.19
N ILE A 568 -14.35 12.68 17.31
CA ILE A 568 -14.79 11.41 17.89
C ILE A 568 -15.57 10.57 16.86
N GLN A 569 -16.42 11.20 16.04
CA GLN A 569 -17.19 10.53 14.98
C GLN A 569 -16.30 9.77 13.97
N ASP A 570 -15.15 10.34 13.60
CA ASP A 570 -14.23 9.70 12.66
C ASP A 570 -13.51 8.50 13.30
N ALA A 571 -13.22 8.56 14.60
CA ALA A 571 -12.69 7.44 15.38
C ALA A 571 -13.72 6.32 15.59
N VAL A 572 -14.99 6.66 15.87
CA VAL A 572 -16.10 5.69 15.92
C VAL A 572 -16.29 5.03 14.56
N ARG A 573 -16.24 5.79 13.46
CA ARG A 573 -16.31 5.24 12.09
C ARG A 573 -15.18 4.24 11.82
N TYR A 574 -13.94 4.57 12.20
CA TYR A 574 -12.78 3.67 12.07
C TYR A 574 -12.98 2.34 12.81
N LEU A 575 -13.48 2.37 14.05
CA LEU A 575 -13.78 1.15 14.82
C LEU A 575 -14.96 0.38 14.22
N LYS A 576 -16.03 1.06 13.80
CA LYS A 576 -17.15 0.42 13.09
C LYS A 576 -16.70 -0.33 11.84
N GLU A 577 -15.84 0.28 11.01
CA GLU A 577 -15.30 -0.35 9.81
C GLU A 577 -14.47 -1.60 10.13
N PHE A 578 -13.71 -1.59 11.23
CA PHE A 578 -12.95 -2.75 11.69
C PHE A 578 -13.85 -3.93 12.16
N PHE A 579 -14.98 -3.64 12.80
CA PHE A 579 -15.92 -4.65 13.31
C PHE A 579 -17.11 -4.96 12.37
N ARG A 580 -17.12 -4.41 11.15
CA ARG A 580 -18.29 -4.44 10.23
C ARG A 580 -18.59 -5.82 9.62
N GLU A 581 -17.57 -6.63 9.39
CA GLU A 581 -17.62 -7.81 8.50
C GLU A 581 -17.03 -9.05 9.19
N ALA A 582 -17.53 -9.38 10.37
CA ALA A 582 -17.11 -10.55 11.12
C ALA A 582 -18.27 -11.53 11.38
N GLU A 583 -18.64 -12.29 10.35
CA GLU A 583 -19.11 -13.67 10.54
C GLU A 583 -17.90 -14.56 10.88
N SER A 584 -17.21 -14.24 11.97
CA SER A 584 -16.08 -15.04 12.42
C SER A 584 -16.58 -16.30 13.11
N PHE A 585 -16.02 -17.45 12.74
CA PHE A 585 -16.24 -18.73 13.42
C PHE A 585 -15.42 -18.86 14.72
N ASP A 586 -14.69 -17.81 15.13
CA ASP A 586 -13.85 -17.80 16.33
C ASP A 586 -14.57 -17.19 17.55
N GLU A 587 -14.66 -17.96 18.64
CA GLU A 587 -15.34 -17.57 19.88
C GLU A 587 -14.71 -16.31 20.53
N THR A 588 -13.38 -16.17 20.48
CA THR A 588 -12.66 -15.03 21.07
C THR A 588 -12.90 -13.75 20.28
N GLU A 589 -12.88 -13.83 18.95
CA GLU A 589 -13.23 -12.72 18.08
C GLU A 589 -14.69 -12.30 18.26
N GLN A 590 -15.63 -13.26 18.30
CA GLN A 590 -17.05 -13.00 18.61
C GLN A 590 -17.24 -12.30 19.97
N TYR A 591 -16.54 -12.75 21.02
CA TYR A 591 -16.59 -12.11 22.34
C TYR A 591 -16.13 -10.65 22.31
N LEU A 592 -15.00 -10.37 21.63
CA LEU A 592 -14.46 -9.01 21.50
C LEU A 592 -15.38 -8.10 20.68
N ILE A 593 -16.00 -8.63 19.63
CA ILE A 593 -17.06 -7.95 18.86
C ILE A 593 -18.27 -7.64 19.75
N HIS A 594 -18.68 -8.57 20.61
CA HIS A 594 -19.81 -8.38 21.52
C HIS A 594 -19.53 -7.25 22.53
N GLN A 595 -18.37 -7.27 23.21
CA GLN A 595 -17.95 -6.20 24.13
C GLN A 595 -17.92 -4.82 23.46
N PHE A 596 -17.44 -4.74 22.21
CA PHE A 596 -17.51 -3.49 21.44
C PHE A 596 -18.96 -3.07 21.12
N LYS A 597 -19.82 -4.03 20.71
CA LYS A 597 -21.24 -3.77 20.40
C LYS A 597 -22.04 -3.32 21.62
N GLU A 598 -21.71 -3.76 22.83
CA GLU A 598 -22.33 -3.23 24.07
C GLU A 598 -21.99 -1.75 24.30
N LYS A 599 -20.86 -1.26 23.77
CA LYS A 599 -20.39 0.12 23.90
C LYS A 599 -20.67 1.02 22.70
N ILE A 600 -21.16 0.48 21.59
CA ILE A 600 -21.29 1.26 20.35
C ILE A 600 -22.27 2.43 20.48
N GLN A 601 -23.42 2.23 21.14
CA GLN A 601 -24.40 3.30 21.33
C GLN A 601 -23.84 4.43 22.22
N GLU A 602 -23.16 4.08 23.33
CA GLU A 602 -22.51 5.06 24.22
C GLU A 602 -21.46 5.89 23.46
N LEU A 603 -20.68 5.24 22.59
CA LEU A 603 -19.67 5.92 21.75
C LEU A 603 -20.32 6.81 20.68
N GLU A 604 -21.46 6.40 20.09
CA GLU A 604 -22.23 7.21 19.14
C GLU A 604 -22.85 8.45 19.80
N ASP A 605 -23.48 8.29 20.97
CA ASP A 605 -24.06 9.38 21.75
C ASP A 605 -22.97 10.40 22.15
N ILE A 606 -21.78 9.93 22.56
CA ILE A 606 -20.61 10.79 22.83
C ILE A 606 -20.13 11.50 21.55
N SER A 607 -20.20 10.85 20.38
CA SER A 607 -19.72 11.40 19.11
C SER A 607 -20.60 12.52 18.53
N THR A 608 -21.85 12.63 19.00
CA THR A 608 -22.83 13.63 18.52
C THR A 608 -23.06 14.79 19.50
N ASP A 609 -22.54 14.70 20.74
CA ASP A 609 -22.59 15.75 21.76
C ASP A 609 -21.68 16.95 21.38
N PRO A 610 -22.23 18.14 21.05
CA PRO A 610 -21.44 19.28 20.57
C PRO A 610 -20.41 19.80 21.59
N ARG A 611 -20.58 19.47 22.88
CA ARG A 611 -19.60 19.83 23.92
C ARG A 611 -18.27 19.09 23.79
N ASN A 612 -18.20 18.08 22.92
CA ASN A 612 -16.99 17.31 22.63
C ASN A 612 -16.31 17.75 21.31
N GLU A 613 -16.70 18.88 20.70
CA GLU A 613 -16.03 19.46 19.53
C GLU A 613 -14.53 19.75 19.80
N ASN A 614 -13.67 19.35 18.87
CA ASN A 614 -12.22 19.36 19.07
C ASN A 614 -11.65 20.78 18.86
N LEU A 615 -11.12 21.38 19.91
CA LEU A 615 -10.56 22.74 19.92
C LEU A 615 -9.48 22.98 18.84
N LYS A 616 -8.76 21.93 18.39
CA LYS A 616 -7.80 22.05 17.27
C LYS A 616 -8.49 22.25 15.93
N LEU A 617 -9.69 21.69 15.75
CA LEU A 617 -10.53 21.90 14.57
C LEU A 617 -11.20 23.28 14.61
N ASP A 618 -11.52 23.80 15.80
CA ASP A 618 -12.03 25.17 15.96
C ASP A 618 -10.97 26.21 15.58
N GLU A 619 -9.75 26.09 16.11
CA GLU A 619 -8.62 26.97 15.73
C GLU A 619 -8.26 26.81 14.25
N LEU A 620 -8.29 25.58 13.69
CA LEU A 620 -8.11 25.36 12.25
C LEU A 620 -9.21 26.04 11.42
N THR A 621 -10.47 25.98 11.88
CA THR A 621 -11.60 26.67 11.24
C THR A 621 -11.40 28.18 11.26
N PHE A 622 -11.07 28.75 12.43
CA PHE A 622 -10.81 30.17 12.61
C PHE A 622 -9.67 30.65 11.70
N ILE A 623 -8.55 29.91 11.64
CA ILE A 623 -7.43 30.20 10.74
C ILE A 623 -7.88 30.22 9.28
N LEU A 624 -8.68 29.23 8.84
CA LEU A 624 -9.16 29.17 7.46
C LEU A 624 -10.15 30.30 7.16
N GLU A 625 -11.14 30.54 8.03
CA GLU A 625 -12.08 31.66 7.90
C GLU A 625 -11.34 33.02 7.83
N GLU A 626 -10.35 33.27 8.69
CA GLU A 626 -9.57 34.52 8.70
C GLU A 626 -8.80 34.71 7.38
N GLN A 627 -8.08 33.68 6.90
CA GLN A 627 -7.25 33.81 5.70
C GLN A 627 -8.08 33.89 4.40
N TYR A 628 -9.16 33.11 4.27
CA TYR A 628 -10.02 33.16 3.09
C TYR A 628 -10.93 34.39 3.07
N HIS A 629 -11.27 34.97 4.24
CA HIS A 629 -11.95 36.27 4.29
C HIS A 629 -11.02 37.43 3.89
N GLN A 630 -9.74 37.39 4.31
CA GLN A 630 -8.73 38.37 3.88
C GLN A 630 -8.39 38.27 2.39
N ASN A 631 -8.32 37.04 1.85
CA ASN A 631 -8.06 36.79 0.44
C ASN A 631 -8.79 35.51 -0.02
N PRO A 632 -9.93 35.62 -0.73
CA PRO A 632 -10.66 34.47 -1.25
C PRO A 632 -9.88 33.60 -2.23
N GLU A 633 -8.83 34.13 -2.88
CA GLU A 633 -7.95 33.40 -3.80
C GLU A 633 -6.74 32.76 -3.11
N THR A 634 -6.78 32.62 -1.79
CA THR A 634 -5.79 31.87 -1.00
C THR A 634 -5.73 30.41 -1.45
N GLN A 635 -4.57 29.96 -1.92
CA GLN A 635 -4.27 28.53 -2.06
C GLN A 635 -3.62 28.00 -0.77
N THR A 636 -4.18 26.94 -0.20
CA THR A 636 -3.74 26.33 1.06
C THR A 636 -3.20 24.93 0.86
N ILE A 637 -2.08 24.61 1.51
CA ILE A 637 -1.62 23.23 1.72
C ILE A 637 -1.60 22.90 3.22
N LEU A 638 -2.25 21.79 3.59
CA LEU A 638 -2.43 21.31 4.95
C LEU A 638 -1.68 19.98 5.14
N PHE A 639 -0.55 20.01 5.83
CA PHE A 639 0.27 18.83 6.10
C PHE A 639 -0.21 18.07 7.33
N VAL A 640 -0.38 16.74 7.20
CA VAL A 640 -0.79 15.82 8.27
C VAL A 640 0.13 14.60 8.39
N LYS A 641 0.18 14.00 9.59
CA LYS A 641 1.03 12.84 9.89
C LYS A 641 0.61 11.55 9.19
N THR A 642 -0.68 11.27 9.02
CA THR A 642 -1.18 9.95 8.55
C THR A 642 -2.26 10.07 7.48
N ARG A 643 -2.48 8.98 6.72
CA ARG A 643 -3.55 8.91 5.70
C ARG A 643 -4.94 9.01 6.34
N ALA A 644 -5.17 8.30 7.43
CA ALA A 644 -6.43 8.34 8.16
C ALA A 644 -6.79 9.76 8.65
N LEU A 645 -5.80 10.54 9.08
CA LEU A 645 -6.01 11.96 9.42
C LEU A 645 -6.33 12.81 8.18
N ALA A 646 -5.71 12.54 7.03
CA ALA A 646 -6.02 13.26 5.78
C ALA A 646 -7.47 13.01 5.33
N ASP A 647 -7.91 11.75 5.36
CA ASP A 647 -9.27 11.36 4.98
C ASP A 647 -10.32 11.86 6.00
N ALA A 648 -10.00 11.85 7.30
CA ALA A 648 -10.87 12.38 8.35
C ALA A 648 -11.01 13.90 8.28
N LEU A 649 -9.91 14.65 8.09
CA LEU A 649 -9.97 16.11 7.90
C LEU A 649 -10.70 16.49 6.60
N LYS A 650 -10.56 15.72 5.52
CA LYS A 650 -11.32 15.93 4.29
C LYS A 650 -12.82 15.84 4.57
N LYS A 651 -13.28 14.73 5.16
CA LYS A 651 -14.70 14.52 5.51
C LYS A 651 -15.21 15.58 6.48
N TRP A 652 -14.42 15.96 7.49
CA TRP A 652 -14.75 17.04 8.41
C TRP A 652 -14.94 18.38 7.68
N MET A 653 -14.06 18.76 6.76
CA MET A 653 -14.20 19.99 5.97
C MET A 653 -15.43 19.95 5.05
N GLU A 654 -15.70 18.80 4.42
CA GLU A 654 -16.89 18.59 3.57
C GLU A 654 -18.21 18.62 4.36
N GLU A 655 -18.19 18.17 5.62
CA GLU A 655 -19.36 18.12 6.51
C GLU A 655 -19.54 19.42 7.36
N ASN A 656 -18.54 20.31 7.43
CA ASN A 656 -18.57 21.53 8.25
C ASN A 656 -19.23 22.71 7.51
N PRO A 657 -20.40 23.24 7.96
CA PRO A 657 -21.10 24.32 7.26
C PRO A 657 -20.27 25.59 7.07
N LYS A 658 -19.39 25.92 8.03
CA LYS A 658 -18.52 27.11 7.95
C LYS A 658 -17.50 27.00 6.82
N LEU A 659 -17.07 25.79 6.47
CA LEU A 659 -16.05 25.52 5.46
C LEU A 659 -16.63 25.07 4.11
N SER A 660 -17.95 25.17 3.94
CA SER A 660 -18.68 24.77 2.72
C SER A 660 -18.24 25.46 1.42
N TYR A 661 -17.49 26.57 1.52
CA TYR A 661 -16.84 27.24 0.38
C TYR A 661 -15.52 26.58 -0.08
N LEU A 662 -14.99 25.61 0.67
CA LEU A 662 -13.78 24.86 0.35
C LEU A 662 -14.12 23.51 -0.27
N LYS A 663 -13.40 23.16 -1.34
CA LYS A 663 -13.39 21.79 -1.92
C LYS A 663 -12.06 21.11 -1.60
N PRO A 664 -11.95 20.34 -0.51
CA PRO A 664 -10.70 19.73 -0.08
C PRO A 664 -10.33 18.52 -0.94
N VAL A 665 -9.10 18.53 -1.46
CA VAL A 665 -8.50 17.36 -2.13
C VAL A 665 -7.37 16.76 -1.28
N VAL A 666 -7.23 15.45 -1.33
CA VAL A 666 -6.26 14.69 -0.53
C VAL A 666 -5.11 14.19 -1.40
N LEU A 667 -3.87 14.33 -0.92
CA LEU A 667 -2.66 13.80 -1.55
C LEU A 667 -1.89 12.91 -0.54
N THR A 668 -2.14 11.61 -0.61
CA THR A 668 -1.45 10.59 0.20
C THR A 668 -0.42 9.82 -0.62
N GLY A 669 0.62 9.33 0.05
CA GLY A 669 1.55 8.39 -0.56
C GLY A 669 0.96 7.01 -0.81
N ARG A 670 1.61 6.23 -1.68
CA ARG A 670 1.20 4.86 -2.03
C ARG A 670 1.06 3.97 -0.77
N GLY A 671 -0.16 3.52 -0.41
CA GLY A 671 -0.61 2.58 0.67
C GLY A 671 0.25 1.39 1.09
N LYS A 672 -0.07 0.12 0.74
CA LYS A 672 0.81 -1.08 0.89
C LYS A 672 0.57 -2.12 -0.23
N ARG A 673 1.62 -2.79 -0.75
CA ARG A 673 1.60 -3.63 -1.99
C ARG A 673 0.61 -4.82 -2.00
N ASN A 674 0.07 -5.14 -0.83
CA ASN A 674 -0.88 -6.22 -0.55
C ASN A 674 -2.12 -5.71 0.24
N GLN A 675 -2.33 -4.40 0.36
CA GLN A 675 -3.46 -3.77 1.06
C GLN A 675 -4.11 -2.71 0.18
N ASN A 676 -5.44 -2.59 0.24
CA ASN A 676 -6.20 -1.68 -0.59
C ASN A 676 -6.22 -0.25 -0.01
N THR A 677 -5.05 0.35 0.19
CA THR A 677 -4.88 1.67 0.83
C THR A 677 -4.07 2.62 -0.06
N GLY A 678 -4.18 3.94 0.17
CA GLY A 678 -3.39 5.01 -0.47
C GLY A 678 -3.73 5.32 -1.94
N MET A 679 -2.98 6.27 -2.52
CA MET A 679 -3.24 6.78 -3.88
C MET A 679 -2.27 6.24 -4.93
N THR A 680 -2.81 6.00 -6.13
CA THR A 680 -2.08 5.61 -7.35
C THR A 680 -1.33 6.79 -7.95
N LEU A 681 -0.31 6.56 -8.78
CA LEU A 681 0.39 7.64 -9.50
C LEU A 681 -0.57 8.51 -10.35
N PRO A 682 -1.43 7.94 -11.22
CA PRO A 682 -2.39 8.74 -11.99
C PRO A 682 -3.34 9.55 -11.11
N SER A 683 -3.78 9.00 -9.97
CA SER A 683 -4.63 9.70 -9.01
C SER A 683 -3.89 10.88 -8.34
N GLN A 684 -2.63 10.69 -7.94
CA GLN A 684 -1.79 11.79 -7.41
C GLN A 684 -1.62 12.90 -8.44
N LYS A 685 -1.32 12.55 -9.70
CA LYS A 685 -1.16 13.49 -10.82
C LYS A 685 -2.45 14.25 -11.10
N GLY A 686 -3.58 13.55 -11.23
CA GLY A 686 -4.90 14.16 -11.40
C GLY A 686 -5.29 15.11 -10.27
N VAL A 687 -5.01 14.77 -9.00
CA VAL A 687 -5.25 15.66 -7.86
C VAL A 687 -4.37 16.92 -7.94
N LEU A 688 -3.08 16.77 -8.26
CA LEU A 688 -2.15 17.89 -8.41
C LEU A 688 -2.56 18.83 -9.55
N ASP A 689 -2.95 18.27 -10.69
CA ASP A 689 -3.39 19.06 -11.84
C ASP A 689 -4.71 19.76 -11.56
N THR A 690 -5.67 19.09 -10.92
CA THR A 690 -6.94 19.73 -10.49
C THR A 690 -6.68 20.85 -9.49
N PHE A 691 -5.76 20.68 -8.54
CA PHE A 691 -5.35 21.73 -7.58
C PHE A 691 -4.67 22.92 -8.28
N ARG A 692 -3.97 22.70 -9.40
CA ARG A 692 -3.33 23.78 -10.19
C ARG A 692 -4.33 24.54 -11.06
N THR A 693 -5.21 23.85 -11.80
CA THR A 693 -5.97 24.44 -12.91
C THR A 693 -7.43 24.74 -12.62
N SER A 694 -8.08 24.05 -11.67
CA SER A 694 -9.54 24.21 -11.49
C SER A 694 -9.95 25.57 -10.91
N GLY A 695 -9.10 26.19 -10.09
CA GLY A 695 -9.47 27.37 -9.26
C GLY A 695 -10.46 27.06 -8.13
N GLU A 696 -11.25 25.99 -8.25
CA GLU A 696 -12.24 25.56 -7.24
C GLU A 696 -11.59 24.83 -6.05
N ASN A 697 -10.59 23.98 -6.30
CA ASN A 697 -9.95 23.18 -5.26
C ASN A 697 -8.85 24.00 -4.58
N LYS A 698 -9.24 24.91 -3.68
CA LYS A 698 -8.32 25.85 -3.03
C LYS A 698 -7.50 25.26 -1.86
N ILE A 699 -7.84 24.07 -1.36
CA ILE A 699 -7.12 23.41 -0.26
C ILE A 699 -6.68 21.97 -0.58
N LEU A 700 -5.38 21.71 -0.38
CA LEU A 700 -4.73 20.40 -0.56
C LEU A 700 -4.30 19.83 0.79
N ILE A 701 -4.92 18.73 1.22
CA ILE A 701 -4.57 18.01 2.44
C ILE A 701 -3.54 16.93 2.08
N ALA A 702 -2.31 17.06 2.56
CA ALA A 702 -1.20 16.24 2.14
C ALA A 702 -0.50 15.51 3.30
N THR A 703 -0.06 14.29 3.04
CA THR A 703 0.96 13.62 3.86
C THR A 703 2.36 14.01 3.42
N SER A 704 3.39 13.42 4.03
CA SER A 704 4.82 13.66 3.73
C SER A 704 5.25 13.47 2.27
N VAL A 705 4.38 12.95 1.39
CA VAL A 705 4.61 12.89 -0.06
C VAL A 705 4.66 14.28 -0.71
N ALA A 706 4.00 15.29 -0.13
CA ALA A 706 4.16 16.68 -0.59
C ALA A 706 5.40 17.40 -0.02
N ASP A 707 6.17 16.76 0.87
CA ASP A 707 7.38 17.38 1.42
C ASP A 707 8.38 17.69 0.29
N GLU A 708 8.69 16.70 -0.55
CA GLU A 708 9.88 16.67 -1.42
C GLU A 708 9.53 16.44 -2.88
N GLY A 709 10.33 17.02 -3.79
CA GLY A 709 10.35 16.66 -5.23
C GLY A 709 9.17 17.18 -6.07
N ILE A 710 7.94 16.83 -5.70
CA ILE A 710 6.72 17.11 -6.46
C ILE A 710 6.53 18.63 -6.63
N ASP A 711 6.26 19.11 -7.85
CA ASP A 711 5.88 20.51 -8.08
C ASP A 711 4.40 20.74 -7.72
N ILE A 712 4.15 21.74 -6.89
CA ILE A 712 2.83 22.07 -6.34
C ILE A 712 2.56 23.55 -6.64
N ALA A 713 1.30 23.90 -6.87
CA ALA A 713 0.88 25.29 -7.08
C ALA A 713 1.39 26.22 -5.95
N GLN A 714 1.55 27.51 -6.26
CA GLN A 714 2.12 28.46 -5.31
C GLN A 714 1.13 28.74 -4.18
N CYS A 715 1.34 28.11 -3.02
CA CYS A 715 0.44 28.29 -1.89
C CYS A 715 0.69 29.65 -1.21
N ASN A 716 -0.39 30.30 -0.80
CA ASN A 716 -0.39 31.47 0.07
C ASN A 716 -0.36 31.03 1.55
N LEU A 717 -0.90 29.86 1.87
CA LEU A 717 -0.98 29.35 3.23
C LEU A 717 -0.42 27.93 3.31
N VAL A 718 0.55 27.72 4.20
CA VAL A 718 1.05 26.40 4.60
C VAL A 718 0.63 26.18 6.05
N ILE A 719 -0.13 25.11 6.31
CA ILE A 719 -0.50 24.70 7.67
C ILE A 719 0.13 23.35 7.96
N LEU A 720 0.84 23.24 9.06
CA LEU A 720 1.39 22.01 9.60
C LEU A 720 0.48 21.58 10.77
N TYR A 721 -0.39 20.61 10.55
CA TYR A 721 -1.37 20.16 11.53
C TYR A 721 -0.82 18.97 12.32
N GLU A 722 -0.45 19.21 13.57
CA GLU A 722 0.29 18.26 14.42
C GLU A 722 1.56 17.72 13.73
N TYR A 723 2.12 18.44 12.76
CA TYR A 723 3.14 17.90 11.84
C TYR A 723 4.50 18.54 12.06
N VAL A 724 5.54 17.71 12.28
CA VAL A 724 6.92 18.18 12.47
C VAL A 724 7.94 17.23 11.85
N GLY A 725 8.76 17.76 10.95
CA GLY A 725 9.79 17.03 10.21
C GLY A 725 11.17 17.09 10.87
N ASN A 726 12.20 16.91 10.03
CA ASN A 726 13.57 17.34 10.30
C ASN A 726 13.81 18.72 9.63
N VAL A 727 14.99 19.32 9.84
CA VAL A 727 15.37 20.61 9.24
C VAL A 727 15.22 20.67 7.70
N ILE A 728 15.50 19.57 7.00
CA ILE A 728 15.41 19.51 5.53
C ILE A 728 13.94 19.62 5.09
N LYS A 729 13.08 18.74 5.62
CA LYS A 729 11.63 18.76 5.41
C LYS A 729 11.02 20.10 5.84
N MET A 730 11.47 20.65 6.97
CA MET A 730 11.04 21.96 7.47
C MET A 730 11.24 23.08 6.43
N ILE A 731 12.39 23.08 5.74
CA ILE A 731 12.74 24.07 4.73
C ILE A 731 11.93 23.82 3.44
N GLN A 732 11.73 22.56 3.05
CA GLN A 732 11.00 22.18 1.83
C GLN A 732 9.49 22.44 1.94
N THR A 733 8.84 22.05 3.05
CA THR A 733 7.41 22.30 3.29
C THR A 733 7.12 23.80 3.40
N ARG A 734 7.97 24.56 4.12
CA ARG A 734 7.92 26.02 4.13
C ARG A 734 8.05 26.60 2.71
N GLY A 735 8.92 26.02 1.89
CA GLY A 735 9.13 26.39 0.48
C GLY A 735 7.96 26.12 -0.47
N ARG A 736 6.87 25.48 -0.01
CA ARG A 736 5.59 25.40 -0.75
C ARG A 736 4.82 26.73 -0.67
N GLY A 737 4.95 27.44 0.45
CA GLY A 737 4.42 28.78 0.66
C GLY A 737 5.30 29.84 0.01
N ARG A 738 5.36 29.90 -1.33
CA ARG A 738 6.26 30.79 -2.08
C ARG A 738 5.60 32.04 -2.68
N ALA A 739 4.27 32.17 -2.57
CA ALA A 739 3.55 33.37 -3.00
C ALA A 739 3.91 34.59 -2.14
N ARG A 740 3.79 35.80 -2.69
CA ARG A 740 4.10 37.03 -1.93
C ARG A 740 3.14 37.19 -0.74
N GLY A 741 3.70 37.36 0.46
CA GLY A 741 2.92 37.49 1.70
C GLY A 741 2.38 36.16 2.23
N SER A 742 2.92 35.02 1.77
CA SER A 742 2.52 33.71 2.27
C SER A 742 2.87 33.52 3.76
N LYS A 743 2.07 32.70 4.45
CA LYS A 743 2.23 32.38 5.88
C LYS A 743 2.47 30.88 6.06
N CYS A 744 3.32 30.51 7.03
CA CYS A 744 3.55 29.12 7.44
C CYS A 744 3.14 28.96 8.91
N LEU A 745 2.08 28.20 9.19
CA LEU A 745 1.52 28.00 10.52
C LEU A 745 1.83 26.58 11.03
N LEU A 746 2.33 26.46 12.26
CA LEU A 746 2.34 25.18 12.98
C LEU A 746 1.21 25.19 14.01
N LEU A 747 0.22 24.31 13.83
CA LEU A 747 -0.90 24.11 14.74
C LEU A 747 -0.70 22.80 15.52
N SER A 748 -0.58 22.88 16.85
CA SER A 748 -0.38 21.70 17.70
C SER A 748 -0.84 21.95 19.13
N SER A 749 -1.33 20.91 19.81
CA SER A 749 -1.52 20.92 21.27
C SER A 749 -0.35 20.33 22.06
N LYS A 750 0.70 19.87 21.37
CA LYS A 750 1.82 19.12 21.94
C LYS A 750 3.08 20.00 21.98
N GLU A 751 3.59 20.29 23.19
CA GLU A 751 4.77 21.14 23.37
C GLU A 751 6.01 20.57 22.66
N GLU A 752 6.22 19.26 22.74
CA GLU A 752 7.31 18.54 22.07
C GLU A 752 7.38 18.80 20.55
N VAL A 753 6.23 19.05 19.91
CA VAL A 753 6.13 19.34 18.47
C VAL A 753 6.61 20.77 18.19
N ILE A 754 6.27 21.72 19.07
CA ILE A 754 6.68 23.12 18.98
C ILE A 754 8.19 23.24 19.27
N GLU A 755 8.68 22.66 20.36
CA GLU A 755 10.11 22.63 20.72
C GLU A 755 10.96 22.01 19.61
N LYS A 756 10.55 20.87 19.04
CA LYS A 756 11.26 20.22 17.94
C LYS A 756 11.33 21.10 16.69
N GLU A 757 10.29 21.86 16.40
CA GLU A 757 10.30 22.79 15.26
C GLU A 757 11.17 24.02 15.53
N GLN A 758 11.20 24.53 16.76
CA GLN A 758 12.16 25.57 17.16
C GLN A 758 13.62 25.07 17.03
N ILE A 759 13.89 23.82 17.42
CA ILE A 759 15.19 23.17 17.19
C ILE A 759 15.50 23.06 15.69
N ASN A 760 14.52 22.74 14.83
CA ASN A 760 14.71 22.73 13.37
C ASN A 760 15.07 24.14 12.83
N ILE A 761 14.47 25.22 13.36
CA ILE A 761 14.82 26.61 13.00
C ILE A 761 16.25 26.94 13.43
N TYR A 762 16.66 26.54 14.64
CA TYR A 762 18.05 26.70 15.09
C TYR A 762 19.03 25.92 14.20
N LYS A 763 18.67 24.67 13.81
CA LYS A 763 19.45 23.85 12.87
C LYS A 763 19.57 24.47 11.48
N GLU A 764 18.54 25.16 10.98
CA GLU A 764 18.63 25.93 9.72
C GLU A 764 19.65 27.07 9.83
N LYS A 765 19.61 27.85 10.92
CA LYS A 765 20.60 28.91 11.15
C LYS A 765 22.01 28.35 11.21
N MET A 766 22.22 27.33 12.03
CA MET A 766 23.50 26.64 12.21
C MET A 766 24.05 26.07 10.89
N MET A 767 23.19 25.54 10.02
CA MET A 767 23.54 25.09 8.68
C MET A 767 24.08 26.25 7.82
N ASN A 768 23.39 27.39 7.80
CA ASN A 768 23.80 28.54 7.00
C ASN A 768 25.13 29.12 7.51
N ASP A 769 25.25 29.33 8.83
CA ASP A 769 26.48 29.81 9.49
C ASP A 769 27.68 28.89 9.18
N ALA A 770 27.45 27.57 9.09
CA ALA A 770 28.47 26.57 8.73
C ALA A 770 28.83 26.57 7.24
N ILE A 771 27.84 26.69 6.33
CA ILE A 771 28.08 26.82 4.89
C ILE A 771 28.89 28.10 4.61
N GLU A 772 28.53 29.23 5.24
CA GLU A 772 29.27 30.49 5.08
C GLU A 772 30.72 30.34 5.51
N GLU A 773 30.99 29.68 6.63
CA GLU A 773 32.36 29.43 7.10
C GLU A 773 33.15 28.55 6.14
N ILE A 774 32.59 27.41 5.70
CA ILE A 774 33.24 26.51 4.73
C ILE A 774 33.56 27.25 3.43
N GLN A 775 32.68 28.14 2.97
CA GLN A 775 32.89 28.96 1.77
C GLN A 775 33.95 30.06 1.93
N THR A 776 34.49 30.30 3.14
CA THR A 776 35.68 31.15 3.33
C THR A 776 37.01 30.37 3.25
N TRP A 777 36.96 29.04 3.29
CA TRP A 777 38.16 28.22 3.27
C TRP A 777 38.83 28.25 1.89
N ASN A 778 40.16 28.13 1.87
CA ASN A 778 40.90 27.94 0.63
C ASN A 778 40.53 26.60 -0.02
N GLU A 779 40.32 26.59 -1.34
CA GLU A 779 39.87 25.42 -2.10
C GLU A 779 40.79 24.19 -1.92
N GLU A 780 42.11 24.38 -1.86
CA GLU A 780 43.05 23.28 -1.62
C GLU A 780 42.96 22.70 -0.20
N VAL A 781 42.59 23.53 0.79
CA VAL A 781 42.38 23.08 2.17
C VAL A 781 41.09 22.26 2.26
N PHE A 782 40.01 22.75 1.64
CA PHE A 782 38.74 22.04 1.59
C PHE A 782 38.87 20.72 0.84
N VAL A 783 39.44 20.71 -0.37
CA VAL A 783 39.68 19.49 -1.16
C VAL A 783 40.54 18.47 -0.40
N ARG A 784 41.55 18.89 0.38
CA ARG A 784 42.32 18.00 1.25
C ARG A 784 41.50 17.40 2.39
N LYS A 785 40.65 18.19 3.05
CA LYS A 785 39.70 17.71 4.08
C LYS A 785 38.73 16.68 3.50
N ILE A 786 38.13 16.99 2.34
CA ILE A 786 37.23 16.10 1.59
C ILE A 786 37.92 14.78 1.23
N HIS A 787 39.13 14.82 0.66
CA HIS A 787 39.90 13.63 0.32
C HIS A 787 40.25 12.77 1.55
N HIS A 788 40.52 13.39 2.70
CA HIS A 788 40.77 12.66 3.95
C HIS A 788 39.52 11.90 4.44
N LEU A 789 38.35 12.55 4.43
CA LEU A 789 37.08 11.91 4.78
C LEU A 789 36.74 10.74 3.82
N GLN A 790 36.99 10.91 2.52
CA GLN A 790 36.81 9.85 1.51
C GLN A 790 37.68 8.61 1.81
N LEU A 791 38.94 8.80 2.21
CA LEU A 791 39.84 7.71 2.61
C LEU A 791 39.40 7.05 3.92
N GLN A 792 38.95 7.82 4.92
CA GLN A 792 38.45 7.28 6.19
C GLN A 792 37.20 6.42 5.98
N GLU A 793 36.20 6.92 5.25
CA GLU A 793 35.00 6.16 4.90
C GLU A 793 35.34 4.89 4.11
N LYS A 794 36.23 4.98 3.11
CA LYS A 794 36.66 3.79 2.36
C LYS A 794 37.34 2.77 3.28
N ALA A 795 38.25 3.21 4.14
CA ALA A 795 38.91 2.31 5.09
C ALA A 795 37.90 1.67 6.06
N ILE A 796 36.87 2.38 6.52
CA ILE A 796 35.79 1.79 7.33
C ILE A 796 35.04 0.74 6.52
N ARG A 797 34.59 1.05 5.29
CA ARG A 797 33.86 0.09 4.44
C ARG A 797 34.67 -1.17 4.13
N ASP A 798 35.94 -1.01 3.76
CA ASP A 798 36.83 -2.11 3.39
C ASP A 798 37.23 -2.97 4.61
N ASN A 799 37.32 -2.39 5.82
CA ASN A 799 37.58 -3.10 7.07
C ASN A 799 36.32 -3.71 7.73
N VAL A 800 35.10 -3.36 7.28
CA VAL A 800 33.90 -4.11 7.68
C VAL A 800 33.94 -5.45 6.96
N ILE A 801 34.66 -6.39 7.58
CA ILE A 801 34.51 -7.81 7.33
C ILE A 801 33.07 -8.15 7.72
N VAL A 802 32.17 -8.13 6.72
CA VAL A 802 30.89 -8.84 6.83
C VAL A 802 31.25 -10.30 6.91
N ALA A 803 31.47 -10.80 8.13
CA ALA A 803 31.52 -12.21 8.41
C ALA A 803 30.26 -12.80 7.79
N LYS A 804 30.41 -13.60 6.72
CA LYS A 804 29.28 -14.32 6.14
C LYS A 804 28.66 -15.09 7.30
N PRO A 805 27.38 -14.84 7.64
CA PRO A 805 26.76 -15.51 8.77
C PRO A 805 26.95 -17.01 8.57
N GLN A 806 27.47 -17.68 9.60
CA GLN A 806 27.76 -19.11 9.52
C GLN A 806 26.43 -19.82 9.25
N LEU A 807 26.28 -20.31 8.01
CA LEU A 807 24.99 -20.80 7.55
C LEU A 807 24.65 -22.08 8.29
N GLU A 808 23.52 -22.07 8.98
CA GLU A 808 23.00 -23.25 9.65
C GLU A 808 22.46 -24.21 8.58
N GLU A 809 23.00 -25.44 8.55
CA GLU A 809 22.57 -26.51 7.64
C GLU A 809 21.34 -27.27 8.15
N ASN A 810 20.94 -27.05 9.41
CA ASN A 810 19.79 -27.69 10.02
C ASN A 810 18.49 -27.22 9.35
N ASN A 811 17.65 -28.17 8.96
CA ASN A 811 16.32 -27.87 8.44
C ASN A 811 15.42 -27.33 9.56
N LYS A 812 14.67 -26.26 9.28
CA LYS A 812 13.73 -25.60 10.19
C LYS A 812 12.31 -25.72 9.66
N ARG A 813 11.32 -25.41 10.50
CA ARG A 813 9.89 -25.39 10.17
C ARG A 813 9.41 -23.94 10.11
N LEU A 814 8.58 -23.62 9.13
CA LEU A 814 7.79 -22.39 9.13
C LEU A 814 6.40 -22.71 9.69
N LEU A 815 5.99 -21.96 10.71
CA LEU A 815 4.67 -22.01 11.32
C LEU A 815 3.92 -20.71 11.03
N CYS A 816 2.61 -20.75 10.81
CA CYS A 816 1.79 -19.54 10.66
C CYS A 816 1.91 -18.62 11.88
N ARG A 817 2.19 -17.34 11.67
CA ARG A 817 2.34 -16.38 12.77
C ARG A 817 1.07 -16.19 13.61
N LYS A 818 -0.14 -16.32 13.04
CA LYS A 818 -1.42 -16.17 13.79
C LYS A 818 -1.84 -17.43 14.56
N CYS A 819 -1.78 -18.62 13.95
CA CYS A 819 -2.38 -19.84 14.53
C CYS A 819 -1.39 -21.00 14.76
N LYS A 820 -0.08 -20.77 14.57
CA LYS A 820 1.02 -21.75 14.70
C LYS A 820 0.85 -23.04 13.89
N VAL A 821 -0.08 -23.12 12.93
CA VAL A 821 -0.19 -24.28 12.03
C VAL A 821 1.10 -24.42 11.23
N PHE A 822 1.55 -25.65 11.02
CA PHE A 822 2.71 -25.92 10.19
C PHE A 822 2.43 -25.51 8.73
N ALA A 823 3.41 -24.88 8.09
CA ALA A 823 3.31 -24.42 6.71
C ALA A 823 4.25 -25.22 5.79
N CYS A 824 5.57 -25.11 5.99
CA CYS A 824 6.57 -25.85 5.19
C CYS A 824 7.89 -26.01 5.94
N HIS A 825 8.83 -26.77 5.39
CA HIS A 825 10.22 -26.79 5.83
C HIS A 825 11.08 -25.78 5.07
N THR A 826 12.17 -25.32 5.69
CA THR A 826 13.14 -24.47 4.98
C THR A 826 13.83 -25.16 3.81
N ALA A 827 13.92 -26.49 3.83
CA ALA A 827 14.39 -27.30 2.71
C ALA A 827 13.48 -27.23 1.47
N ASP A 828 12.21 -26.85 1.63
CA ASP A 828 11.23 -26.73 0.53
C ASP A 828 11.26 -25.34 -0.12
N ILE A 829 11.95 -24.38 0.52
CA ILE A 829 12.04 -23.00 0.08
C ILE A 829 13.04 -22.90 -1.08
N ARG A 830 12.68 -22.13 -2.10
CA ARG A 830 13.58 -21.73 -3.19
C ARG A 830 13.64 -20.22 -3.34
N VAL A 831 14.84 -19.72 -3.62
CA VAL A 831 15.06 -18.31 -3.93
C VAL A 831 14.95 -18.09 -5.43
N VAL A 832 14.03 -17.21 -5.80
CA VAL A 832 13.83 -16.69 -7.15
C VAL A 832 14.46 -15.29 -7.20
N GLU A 833 15.39 -15.09 -8.13
CA GLU A 833 16.05 -13.79 -8.40
C GLU A 833 16.60 -13.11 -7.14
N ASP A 834 17.35 -13.89 -6.34
CA ASP A 834 18.05 -13.53 -5.11
C ASP A 834 17.21 -12.87 -3.98
N THR A 835 15.90 -12.72 -4.18
CA THR A 835 15.07 -11.82 -3.35
C THR A 835 13.68 -12.37 -3.06
N HIS A 836 13.07 -13.09 -4.00
CA HIS A 836 11.75 -13.70 -3.85
C HIS A 836 11.90 -15.13 -3.32
N HIS A 837 10.97 -15.57 -2.48
CA HIS A 837 11.05 -16.85 -1.79
C HIS A 837 9.76 -17.63 -2.06
N THR A 838 9.89 -18.77 -2.74
CA THR A 838 8.78 -19.66 -3.09
C THR A 838 8.92 -20.99 -2.37
N VAL A 839 7.85 -21.78 -2.31
CA VAL A 839 7.83 -23.14 -1.76
C VAL A 839 7.39 -24.08 -2.86
N ILE A 840 8.15 -25.15 -3.13
CA ILE A 840 7.87 -26.08 -4.24
C ILE A 840 7.08 -27.32 -3.81
N ALA A 841 7.14 -27.72 -2.53
CA ALA A 841 6.49 -28.93 -2.04
C ALA A 841 4.97 -28.95 -2.31
N ASP A 842 4.45 -30.02 -2.93
CA ASP A 842 3.01 -30.14 -3.25
C ASP A 842 2.11 -30.05 -2.01
N ALA A 843 2.53 -30.63 -0.88
CA ALA A 843 1.82 -30.53 0.40
C ALA A 843 1.62 -29.08 0.88
N PHE A 844 2.43 -28.13 0.40
CA PHE A 844 2.23 -26.71 0.70
C PHE A 844 0.98 -26.14 0.01
N LYS A 845 0.56 -26.69 -1.13
CA LYS A 845 -0.65 -26.24 -1.87
C LYS A 845 -1.93 -26.45 -1.06
N GLU A 846 -1.96 -27.43 -0.16
CA GLU A 846 -3.06 -27.66 0.78
C GLU A 846 -3.00 -26.75 2.02
N SER A 847 -1.86 -26.11 2.27
CA SER A 847 -1.62 -25.29 3.47
C SER A 847 -2.10 -23.83 3.32
N PHE A 848 -2.38 -23.37 2.11
CA PHE A 848 -2.90 -22.03 1.84
C PHE A 848 -4.13 -22.03 0.92
N VAL A 849 -5.02 -21.05 1.12
CA VAL A 849 -6.08 -20.69 0.17
C VAL A 849 -5.64 -19.48 -0.66
N THR A 850 -6.19 -19.37 -1.88
CA THR A 850 -5.93 -18.24 -2.78
C THR A 850 -7.17 -17.37 -2.94
N GLU A 851 -6.95 -16.06 -2.97
CA GLU A 851 -7.96 -15.07 -3.41
C GLU A 851 -7.39 -14.26 -4.58
N PRO A 852 -8.22 -13.80 -5.54
CA PRO A 852 -7.78 -12.88 -6.59
C PRO A 852 -7.11 -11.65 -5.99
N HIS A 853 -6.00 -11.18 -6.57
CA HIS A 853 -5.39 -9.96 -6.06
C HIS A 853 -6.29 -8.76 -6.42
N PRO A 854 -6.67 -7.86 -5.49
CA PRO A 854 -7.56 -6.73 -5.79
C PRO A 854 -7.02 -5.76 -6.85
N LYS A 855 -5.71 -5.80 -7.13
CA LYS A 855 -5.00 -4.98 -8.14
C LYS A 855 -3.80 -5.76 -8.69
N PRO A 856 -3.98 -6.71 -9.63
CA PRO A 856 -2.90 -7.57 -10.12
C PRO A 856 -1.77 -6.75 -10.75
N LYS A 857 -0.53 -7.26 -10.70
CA LYS A 857 0.71 -6.51 -10.97
C LYS A 857 1.77 -7.38 -11.63
N ASP A 858 2.45 -6.87 -12.66
CA ASP A 858 3.65 -7.53 -13.19
C ASP A 858 4.91 -6.85 -12.64
N PHE A 859 5.91 -7.65 -12.25
CA PHE A 859 7.17 -7.21 -11.66
C PHE A 859 8.34 -7.99 -12.27
N GLY A 860 8.98 -7.48 -13.31
CA GLY A 860 10.03 -8.21 -14.03
C GLY A 860 9.55 -9.56 -14.53
N SER A 861 10.06 -10.61 -13.93
CA SER A 861 9.75 -12.02 -14.24
C SER A 861 8.51 -12.60 -13.54
N LEU A 862 7.91 -11.85 -12.60
CA LEU A 862 6.85 -12.30 -11.67
C LEU A 862 5.54 -11.54 -11.90
N LYS A 863 4.54 -12.20 -12.48
CA LYS A 863 3.16 -11.69 -12.66
C LYS A 863 2.26 -12.10 -11.49
N LYS A 864 1.89 -11.14 -10.64
CA LYS A 864 1.10 -11.35 -9.43
C LYS A 864 -0.38 -11.57 -9.77
N THR A 865 -0.87 -12.77 -9.49
CA THR A 865 -2.24 -13.23 -9.79
C THR A 865 -3.16 -13.23 -8.57
N GLY A 866 -2.63 -13.50 -7.36
CA GLY A 866 -3.44 -13.67 -6.16
C GLY A 866 -2.79 -13.21 -4.85
N LYS A 867 -3.54 -13.32 -3.76
CA LYS A 867 -3.02 -13.41 -2.38
C LYS A 867 -3.08 -14.86 -1.92
N ILE A 868 -2.17 -15.22 -1.02
CA ILE A 868 -2.21 -16.50 -0.30
C ILE A 868 -2.49 -16.24 1.18
N PHE A 869 -3.41 -17.01 1.75
CA PHE A 869 -3.78 -16.96 3.16
C PHE A 869 -3.72 -18.35 3.79
N CYS A 870 -3.47 -18.42 5.09
CA CYS A 870 -3.50 -19.66 5.87
C CYS A 870 -4.81 -20.43 5.66
N ALA A 871 -4.75 -21.69 5.21
CA ALA A 871 -5.93 -22.52 4.90
C ALA A 871 -6.73 -22.97 6.15
N GLU A 872 -6.13 -22.88 7.34
CA GLU A 872 -6.83 -23.09 8.62
C GLU A 872 -8.10 -22.22 8.68
N PRO A 873 -9.32 -22.79 8.68
CA PRO A 873 -10.56 -22.05 8.45
C PRO A 873 -10.76 -20.89 9.42
N SER A 874 -10.34 -21.11 10.67
CA SER A 874 -10.47 -20.13 11.76
C SER A 874 -9.35 -19.07 11.77
N CYS A 875 -8.44 -19.05 10.78
CA CYS A 875 -7.24 -18.22 10.76
C CYS A 875 -7.23 -17.12 9.68
N HIS A 876 -7.29 -17.49 8.40
CA HIS A 876 -7.21 -16.58 7.24
C HIS A 876 -6.06 -15.53 7.29
N HIS A 877 -4.90 -15.89 7.84
CA HIS A 877 -3.75 -14.97 7.94
C HIS A 877 -3.02 -14.82 6.59
N ASP A 878 -2.76 -13.59 6.14
CA ASP A 878 -1.98 -13.28 4.93
C ASP A 878 -0.58 -13.91 5.03
N TRP A 879 -0.18 -14.72 4.05
CA TRP A 879 1.14 -15.36 3.97
C TRP A 879 2.04 -14.76 2.89
N GLY A 880 1.49 -13.97 1.95
CA GLY A 880 2.23 -13.49 0.79
C GLY A 880 1.36 -13.21 -0.43
N ILE A 881 1.83 -13.65 -1.60
CA ILE A 881 1.16 -13.49 -2.90
C ILE A 881 1.21 -14.80 -3.69
N PHE A 882 0.26 -14.99 -4.61
CA PHE A 882 0.38 -15.98 -5.67
C PHE A 882 0.83 -15.28 -6.95
N ALA A 883 1.82 -15.82 -7.66
CA ALA A 883 2.41 -15.17 -8.82
C ALA A 883 2.93 -16.17 -9.87
N ARG A 884 2.83 -15.81 -11.13
CA ARG A 884 3.41 -16.51 -12.27
C ARG A 884 4.86 -16.09 -12.48
N TYR A 885 5.81 -16.99 -12.21
CA TYR A 885 7.21 -16.83 -12.56
C TYR A 885 7.48 -17.50 -13.90
N LYS A 886 7.76 -16.72 -14.95
CA LYS A 886 7.90 -17.23 -16.34
C LYS A 886 6.63 -18.01 -16.77
N THR A 887 6.71 -19.34 -16.80
CA THR A 887 5.60 -20.25 -17.14
C THR A 887 4.99 -20.98 -15.93
N PHE A 888 5.50 -20.75 -14.72
CA PHE A 888 5.10 -21.48 -13.52
C PHE A 888 4.29 -20.61 -12.56
N ASP A 889 3.11 -21.07 -12.16
CA ASP A 889 2.33 -20.44 -11.10
C ASP A 889 2.84 -20.89 -9.72
N VAL A 890 3.37 -19.95 -8.93
CA VAL A 890 4.11 -20.22 -7.69
C VAL A 890 3.65 -19.32 -6.51
N PRO A 891 3.60 -19.85 -5.28
CA PRO A 891 3.33 -19.06 -4.09
C PRO A 891 4.59 -18.33 -3.62
N VAL A 892 4.55 -17.01 -3.49
CA VAL A 892 5.68 -16.20 -2.98
C VAL A 892 5.37 -15.74 -1.56
N ILE A 893 6.09 -16.32 -0.59
CA ILE A 893 5.87 -16.14 0.84
C ILE A 893 6.72 -15.01 1.44
N LYS A 894 6.24 -14.44 2.55
CA LYS A 894 6.98 -13.43 3.32
C LYS A 894 7.26 -13.91 4.74
N ILE A 895 8.53 -13.91 5.14
CA ILE A 895 8.96 -14.44 6.45
C ILE A 895 8.36 -13.71 7.66
N ASP A 896 7.93 -12.45 7.51
CA ASP A 896 7.28 -11.68 8.57
C ASP A 896 5.92 -12.26 8.99
N ASN A 897 5.31 -13.10 8.15
CA ASN A 897 4.05 -13.79 8.41
C ASN A 897 4.23 -15.21 8.98
N PHE A 898 5.47 -15.63 9.27
CA PHE A 898 5.78 -16.95 9.84
C PHE A 898 6.66 -16.86 11.10
N VAL A 899 6.59 -17.91 11.91
CA VAL A 899 7.54 -18.22 12.98
C VAL A 899 8.46 -19.33 12.47
N VAL A 900 9.77 -19.17 12.66
CA VAL A 900 10.76 -20.20 12.29
C VAL A 900 11.10 -21.02 13.52
N GLU A 901 10.77 -22.31 13.51
CA GLU A 901 11.06 -23.27 14.58
C GLU A 901 12.24 -24.18 14.15
N ASP A 902 13.31 -24.21 14.93
CA ASP A 902 14.42 -25.13 14.74
C ASP A 902 14.02 -26.56 15.12
N VAL A 903 14.25 -27.54 14.23
CA VAL A 903 13.77 -28.92 14.41
C VAL A 903 14.50 -29.67 15.53
N ALA A 904 15.77 -29.32 15.81
CA ALA A 904 16.58 -30.05 16.79
C ALA A 904 16.40 -29.52 18.22
N THR A 905 16.19 -28.21 18.37
CA THR A 905 16.09 -27.51 19.66
C THR A 905 14.67 -27.10 20.02
N GLY A 906 13.75 -27.10 19.06
CA GLY A 906 12.42 -26.50 19.20
C GLY A 906 12.43 -24.96 19.26
N LEU A 907 13.59 -24.30 19.18
CA LEU A 907 13.70 -22.86 19.38
C LEU A 907 12.96 -22.10 18.26
N GLN A 908 12.04 -21.23 18.67
CA GLN A 908 11.26 -20.40 17.75
C GLN A 908 11.85 -18.99 17.62
N THR A 909 11.89 -18.44 16.41
CA THR A 909 12.44 -17.11 16.09
C THR A 909 11.54 -16.38 15.09
N LEU A 910 11.40 -15.07 15.26
CA LEU A 910 10.73 -14.18 14.29
C LEU A 910 11.77 -13.41 13.46
N TYR A 911 11.56 -13.32 12.15
CA TYR A 911 12.36 -12.49 11.26
C TYR A 911 11.47 -11.47 10.56
N SER A 912 11.96 -10.23 10.38
CA SER A 912 11.22 -9.19 9.67
C SER A 912 11.52 -9.17 8.16
N LYS A 913 12.68 -9.70 7.74
CA LYS A 913 13.16 -9.70 6.35
C LYS A 913 14.01 -10.94 6.12
N TRP A 914 13.84 -11.61 4.97
CA TRP A 914 14.57 -12.85 4.59
C TRP A 914 16.09 -12.75 4.76
N LYS A 915 16.69 -11.59 4.48
CA LYS A 915 18.13 -11.32 4.70
C LYS A 915 18.63 -11.38 6.15
N GLN A 916 17.74 -11.54 7.13
CA GLN A 916 18.06 -11.74 8.55
C GLN A 916 18.13 -13.23 8.91
N CYS A 917 17.59 -14.11 8.06
CA CYS A 917 17.65 -15.55 8.23
C CYS A 917 19.08 -16.05 8.00
N ASN A 918 19.51 -16.99 8.84
CA ASN A 918 20.86 -17.54 8.87
C ASN A 918 20.94 -19.00 8.41
N PHE A 919 19.84 -19.57 7.91
CA PHE A 919 19.81 -20.92 7.36
C PHE A 919 20.09 -20.91 5.85
N LYS A 920 20.56 -22.05 5.33
CA LYS A 920 20.91 -22.23 3.91
C LYS A 920 19.68 -22.03 3.01
N MET A 921 19.76 -21.06 2.10
CA MET A 921 18.77 -20.81 1.06
C MET A 921 19.18 -21.52 -0.24
N ILE A 922 18.23 -22.20 -0.88
CA ILE A 922 18.47 -22.98 -2.12
C ILE A 922 17.97 -22.16 -3.33
N PRO A 923 18.76 -21.94 -4.40
CA PRO A 923 18.28 -21.28 -5.61
C PRO A 923 17.22 -22.11 -6.34
N PHE A 924 16.24 -21.46 -6.97
CA PHE A 924 15.20 -22.11 -7.76
C PHE A 924 15.75 -22.80 -9.03
N ASP A 925 15.40 -24.08 -9.24
CA ASP A 925 15.61 -24.81 -10.51
C ASP A 925 14.25 -25.18 -11.12
N ALA A 926 14.04 -24.82 -12.39
CA ALA A 926 12.82 -25.11 -13.13
C ALA A 926 12.55 -26.63 -13.30
N ARG A 927 13.59 -27.47 -13.19
CA ARG A 927 13.43 -28.94 -13.25
C ARG A 927 12.63 -29.49 -12.07
N GLU A 928 12.69 -28.84 -10.91
CA GLU A 928 11.96 -29.27 -9.71
C GLU A 928 10.45 -29.04 -9.83
N MET A 929 10.01 -28.17 -10.75
CA MET A 929 8.59 -27.91 -11.06
C MET A 929 8.03 -28.77 -12.20
N SER A 930 8.83 -29.71 -12.75
CA SER A 930 8.52 -30.44 -13.98
C SER A 930 8.24 -31.94 -13.78
N ASN A 931 8.15 -32.40 -12.52
CA ASN A 931 7.95 -33.80 -12.11
C ASN A 931 6.63 -33.97 -11.36
#